data_AF-A0A2N5SAE8-F1
#
_entry.id   AF-A0A2N5SAE8-F1
#
_cell.length_a   1.000
_cell.length_b   1.000
_cell.length_c   1.000
_cell.angle_alpha   90.00
_cell.angle_beta   90.00
_cell.angle_gamma   90.00
#
_symmetry.space_group_name_H-M   'P 1'
#
loop_
_entity.id
_entity.type
_entity.pdbx_description
1 polymer ?
#
loop_
_entity_poly.entity_id
_entity_poly.type
_entity_poly.pdbx_seq_one_letter_code
_entity_poly.pdbx_strand_id
1 'polypeptide(L)'
;MSVVAGLPAAFSAQASPTSIEAQERLRFKDLHPDFEDDTFMALWNAAGADKVQQYHNELEALFKRLASANVDKESYDYGFRALLMPGPASGVLEEIFDFSQLSKENQANVTSKLIRLAYFHRFPKRVNLNLTDFLKDGYPGLKDADMLIALDDPTSKHENQTSSGLSTASNPQEPASEAVERARFEDLHPKDDSFMTLLNAVGLDKVRQYHDSLENVFKELTSSGLPTKHYQIMFSCLYKARPSGHLVKNMSIHSSKDNNATSRLIRLAHFKRFPNRIDSTLKEFINGSSNLTEKQILTALEQPIELANTQSKPIAWEVDILQAGYQAPYERSDIIIQPILSNLRTWATMWSSKEYKAPYTSIIGPTMIGKTRALMQLAKHVCVIYICLRPEVSSGQPPRSVLADPLLPDTPHNLHEHYARFLGVLLDTAAAFFLRPRVTEMETQQDKLSAWWDHSFINDREIKNERQIGSFSSEVLHNLQNLPPKTKGITLLENAVVKMSDAMEFLKNPRLKVVLAIDEARNLIKPEALDDKGLKISYFRMLRRVTSLIPAKKGFFTVFTDTTSRVANFSPSMDKDPSLRILKGGLKLFPPIYRLATLDSIARPDPQTWKELMLPTRLFSYGSPFYGLYYNDLRELRPESAMGNLLDIAQGKLLCEESTSSPSQLSKPQIFALFGSIIQPQMSTISSLNSELVSSHAAHCMRINSACDLITSDYPSQFVYASAANRLLTITKKFVPKDKTNRSVAGGDAGGDAGEDAGGDAGGVQYYDEYLIDCINELALAVQNGLVASGDVGEIATRIILVRAACMTKKINVTGVPSIPCGSSARLQDFLQTLTGKDCNEIQFGSMRKEDQDTLLRRGRIFFNHFNLIQYTPNARVFLKMLYRGLAVQCRPYQPGFDQLFTVYLVPESPNPRVQPKSKSKSKSKFKSELTSTSEVEDSIPLNVANITFCGIQTKNQKGGIDWRDSYKWSKSYAEIEGINHPYLVMLFNLRGPTKTPPELHTWRSPRPPATDDNPGADDNPCTDDKQRVYIEFSGLEMIHCLTPSIRAALLGLIVTERDIMQHEKGNPQNVTWLKIVKPLVYREDDILGDNQDDKRGDDQDDKPGDDQRKISEAPILQPRQKRRIK
;
A
#
# COMPACT_ATOMS: atom_id res chain seq x y z
N MET A 1 -34.19 -5.48 -71.99
CA MET A 1 -35.20 -4.66 -71.26
C MET A 1 -36.18 -5.65 -70.63
N SER A 2 -36.04 -5.94 -69.34
CA SER A 2 -36.16 -7.34 -68.84
C SER A 2 -36.73 -7.47 -67.42
N VAL A 3 -37.68 -8.41 -67.27
CA VAL A 3 -38.05 -9.23 -66.08
C VAL A 3 -38.84 -8.50 -64.96
N VAL A 4 -40.12 -8.79 -64.63
CA VAL A 4 -40.86 -10.03 -64.24
C VAL A 4 -40.54 -10.56 -62.83
N ALA A 5 -41.54 -10.43 -61.94
CA ALA A 5 -41.98 -11.29 -60.82
C ALA A 5 -40.99 -11.87 -59.77
N GLY A 6 -41.42 -11.82 -58.50
CA GLY A 6 -40.99 -12.76 -57.45
C GLY A 6 -41.13 -12.30 -55.99
N LEU A 7 -42.27 -12.56 -55.37
CA LEU A 7 -42.43 -12.82 -53.91
C LEU A 7 -41.47 -13.96 -53.45
N PRO A 8 -41.15 -14.19 -52.14
CA PRO A 8 -42.10 -14.19 -51.03
C PRO A 8 -41.59 -13.76 -49.63
N ALA A 9 -42.54 -13.77 -48.70
CA ALA A 9 -42.42 -13.59 -47.25
C ALA A 9 -41.37 -14.49 -46.56
N ALA A 10 -40.77 -13.96 -45.49
CA ALA A 10 -40.23 -14.76 -44.38
C ALA A 10 -40.27 -13.97 -43.06
N PHE A 11 -41.22 -14.37 -42.20
CA PHE A 11 -41.19 -14.38 -40.74
C PHE A 11 -40.62 -13.17 -39.98
N SER A 12 -41.51 -12.24 -39.64
CA SER A 12 -41.43 -11.51 -38.38
C SER A 12 -41.78 -12.46 -37.22
N ALA A 13 -40.77 -12.99 -36.53
CA ALA A 13 -40.91 -13.35 -35.12
C ALA A 13 -40.31 -12.19 -34.31
N GLN A 14 -41.13 -11.16 -34.07
CA GLN A 14 -40.87 -10.23 -32.97
C GLN A 14 -40.86 -11.07 -31.69
N ALA A 15 -39.73 -11.12 -30.99
CA ALA A 15 -39.72 -11.56 -29.60
C ALA A 15 -40.44 -10.47 -28.78
N SER A 16 -41.76 -10.62 -28.65
CA SER A 16 -42.55 -9.98 -27.61
C SER A 16 -41.88 -10.20 -26.25
N PRO A 17 -41.87 -9.23 -25.32
CA PRO A 17 -41.47 -9.50 -23.94
C PRO A 17 -42.54 -10.43 -23.35
N THR A 18 -42.29 -11.74 -23.41
CA THR A 18 -43.28 -12.77 -23.08
C THR A 18 -43.50 -12.96 -21.57
N SER A 19 -42.86 -12.18 -20.71
CA SER A 19 -43.18 -12.17 -19.27
C SER A 19 -43.59 -10.78 -18.80
N ILE A 20 -44.64 -10.75 -17.97
CA ILE A 20 -45.14 -9.55 -17.28
C ILE A 20 -43.99 -8.88 -16.50
N GLU A 21 -43.08 -9.68 -15.95
CA GLU A 21 -41.86 -9.22 -15.28
C GLU A 21 -40.98 -8.32 -16.15
N ALA A 22 -40.73 -8.68 -17.41
CA ALA A 22 -39.85 -7.88 -18.28
C ALA A 22 -40.45 -6.51 -18.63
N GLN A 23 -41.78 -6.43 -18.69
CA GLN A 23 -42.50 -5.17 -18.94
C GLN A 23 -42.48 -4.28 -17.69
N GLU A 24 -42.82 -4.84 -16.53
CA GLU A 24 -42.81 -4.11 -15.27
C GLU A 24 -41.41 -3.70 -14.82
N ARG A 25 -40.38 -4.45 -15.23
CA ARG A 25 -38.97 -4.10 -15.00
C ARG A 25 -38.53 -2.86 -15.79
N LEU A 26 -39.03 -2.69 -17.02
CA LEU A 26 -38.79 -1.46 -17.78
C LEU A 26 -39.50 -0.27 -17.12
N ARG A 27 -40.75 -0.45 -16.70
CA ARG A 27 -41.54 0.59 -16.03
C ARG A 27 -40.93 1.01 -14.70
N PHE A 28 -40.40 0.06 -13.92
CA PHE A 28 -39.66 0.36 -12.69
C PHE A 28 -38.46 1.27 -12.97
N LYS A 29 -37.71 1.01 -14.05
CA LYS A 29 -36.54 1.82 -14.42
C LYS A 29 -36.94 3.25 -14.84
N ASP A 30 -38.11 3.41 -15.45
CA ASP A 30 -38.61 4.73 -15.83
C ASP A 30 -39.14 5.53 -14.62
N LEU A 31 -39.72 4.85 -13.63
CA LEU A 31 -40.25 5.44 -12.39
C LEU A 31 -39.18 5.63 -11.31
N HIS A 32 -38.10 4.85 -11.35
CA HIS A 32 -37.02 4.80 -10.37
C HIS A 32 -35.64 4.72 -11.06
N PRO A 33 -35.25 5.73 -11.85
CA PRO A 33 -34.05 5.68 -12.71
C PRO A 33 -32.73 5.52 -11.95
N ASP A 34 -32.70 5.88 -10.68
CA ASP A 34 -31.51 5.85 -9.82
C ASP A 34 -31.36 4.57 -8.98
N PHE A 35 -32.35 3.68 -8.98
CA PHE A 35 -32.31 2.44 -8.21
C PHE A 35 -31.76 1.28 -9.05
N GLU A 36 -30.84 0.51 -8.45
CA GLU A 36 -30.27 -0.66 -9.11
C GLU A 36 -31.32 -1.77 -9.30
N ASP A 37 -31.10 -2.60 -10.31
CA ASP A 37 -31.98 -3.70 -10.73
C ASP A 37 -32.30 -4.70 -9.60
N ASP A 38 -31.38 -4.86 -8.64
CA ASP A 38 -31.56 -5.70 -7.47
C ASP A 38 -32.72 -5.19 -6.57
N THR A 39 -33.01 -3.89 -6.60
CA THR A 39 -34.14 -3.28 -5.86
C THR A 39 -35.48 -3.68 -6.48
N PHE A 40 -35.56 -3.67 -7.81
CA PHE A 40 -36.74 -4.17 -8.53
C PHE A 40 -36.98 -5.64 -8.20
N MET A 41 -35.94 -6.48 -8.27
CA MET A 41 -36.07 -7.91 -7.97
C MET A 41 -36.47 -8.15 -6.51
N ALA A 42 -35.98 -7.35 -5.56
CA ALA A 42 -36.40 -7.43 -4.16
C ALA A 42 -37.88 -7.10 -3.98
N LEU A 43 -38.38 -6.03 -4.61
CA LEU A 43 -39.78 -5.63 -4.58
C LEU A 43 -40.68 -6.67 -5.29
N TRP A 44 -40.27 -7.12 -6.47
CA TRP A 44 -40.96 -8.13 -7.28
C TRP A 44 -41.14 -9.45 -6.53
N ASN A 45 -40.06 -9.97 -5.95
CA ASN A 45 -40.09 -11.21 -5.18
C ASN A 45 -40.86 -11.09 -3.87
N ALA A 46 -40.93 -9.89 -3.28
CA ALA A 46 -41.61 -9.67 -2.01
C ALA A 46 -43.11 -9.42 -2.14
N ALA A 47 -43.55 -8.73 -3.20
CA ALA A 47 -44.94 -8.31 -3.38
C ALA A 47 -45.72 -9.14 -4.42
N GLY A 48 -45.03 -9.79 -5.36
CA GLY A 48 -45.63 -10.49 -6.49
C GLY A 48 -46.07 -9.57 -7.63
N ALA A 49 -46.25 -10.14 -8.82
CA ALA A 49 -46.47 -9.42 -10.08
C ALA A 49 -47.65 -8.44 -10.03
N ASP A 50 -48.80 -8.89 -9.49
CA ASP A 50 -50.04 -8.10 -9.49
C ASP A 50 -49.89 -6.81 -8.67
N LYS A 51 -49.26 -6.89 -7.48
CA LYS A 51 -49.06 -5.72 -6.61
C LYS A 51 -47.99 -4.77 -7.15
N VAL A 52 -46.93 -5.28 -7.79
CA VAL A 52 -45.92 -4.43 -8.44
C VAL A 52 -46.50 -3.68 -9.64
N GLN A 53 -47.29 -4.36 -10.46
CA GLN A 53 -47.97 -3.72 -11.60
C GLN A 53 -48.97 -2.65 -11.13
N GLN A 54 -49.71 -2.93 -10.06
CA GLN A 54 -50.62 -1.98 -9.42
C GLN A 54 -49.86 -0.79 -8.81
N TYR A 55 -48.71 -1.03 -8.18
CA TYR A 55 -47.84 0.02 -7.66
C TYR A 55 -47.36 0.97 -8.77
N HIS A 56 -46.85 0.44 -9.88
CA HIS A 56 -46.42 1.27 -11.01
C HIS A 56 -47.59 2.06 -11.63
N ASN A 57 -48.75 1.43 -11.80
CA ASN A 57 -49.94 2.11 -12.32
C ASN A 57 -50.36 3.30 -11.45
N GLU A 58 -50.36 3.11 -10.13
CA GLU A 58 -50.79 4.13 -9.16
C GLU A 58 -49.76 5.25 -9.04
N LEU A 59 -48.46 4.93 -9.09
CA LEU A 59 -47.39 5.92 -9.07
C LEU A 59 -47.36 6.74 -10.36
N GLU A 60 -47.51 6.12 -11.54
CA GLU A 60 -47.64 6.83 -12.81
C GLU A 60 -48.86 7.75 -12.84
N ALA A 61 -50.01 7.28 -12.35
CA ALA A 61 -51.22 8.08 -12.29
C ALA A 61 -51.04 9.29 -11.36
N LEU A 62 -50.35 9.09 -10.23
CA LEU A 62 -50.03 10.16 -9.29
C LEU A 62 -49.07 11.19 -9.90
N PHE A 63 -47.99 10.75 -10.56
CA PHE A 63 -47.04 11.63 -11.24
C PHE A 63 -47.68 12.39 -12.40
N LYS A 64 -48.56 11.76 -13.18
CA LYS A 64 -49.37 12.46 -14.21
C LYS A 64 -50.26 13.53 -13.59
N ARG A 65 -50.87 13.25 -12.42
CA ARG A 65 -51.71 14.21 -11.70
C ARG A 65 -50.89 15.39 -11.17
N LEU A 66 -49.70 15.14 -10.62
CA LEU A 66 -48.78 16.19 -10.18
C LEU A 66 -48.29 17.05 -11.36
N ALA A 67 -47.95 16.43 -12.48
CA ALA A 67 -47.59 17.13 -13.70
C ALA A 67 -48.73 18.01 -14.23
N SER A 68 -49.98 17.55 -14.13
CA SER A 68 -51.17 18.35 -14.51
C SER A 68 -51.46 19.53 -13.56
N ALA A 69 -50.87 19.53 -12.37
CA ALA A 69 -50.93 20.61 -11.39
C ALA A 69 -49.69 21.53 -11.46
N ASN A 70 -48.96 21.51 -12.58
CA ASN A 70 -47.73 22.29 -12.83
C ASN A 70 -46.56 22.03 -11.85
N VAL A 71 -46.55 20.88 -11.15
CA VAL A 71 -45.35 20.42 -10.44
C VAL A 71 -44.39 19.83 -11.48
N ASP A 72 -43.17 20.35 -11.55
CA ASP A 72 -42.21 19.86 -12.54
C ASP A 72 -41.78 18.41 -12.24
N LYS A 73 -41.41 17.71 -13.31
CA LYS A 73 -41.07 16.28 -13.23
C LYS A 73 -39.90 15.98 -12.31
N GLU A 74 -38.89 16.85 -12.31
CA GLU A 74 -37.71 16.65 -11.48
C GLU A 74 -38.05 16.79 -9.99
N SER A 75 -38.94 17.72 -9.63
CA SER A 75 -39.37 17.93 -8.25
C SER A 75 -40.14 16.75 -7.67
N TYR A 76 -41.09 16.14 -8.39
CA TYR A 76 -41.81 14.99 -7.85
C TYR A 76 -41.01 13.69 -7.91
N ASP A 77 -40.14 13.50 -8.92
CA ASP A 77 -39.22 12.36 -8.97
C ASP A 77 -38.20 12.44 -7.81
N TYR A 78 -37.68 13.65 -7.54
CA TYR A 78 -36.74 13.91 -6.43
C TYR A 78 -37.41 13.77 -5.05
N GLY A 79 -38.59 14.35 -4.87
CA GLY A 79 -39.33 14.26 -3.61
C GLY A 79 -39.71 12.83 -3.26
N PHE A 80 -40.12 12.03 -4.26
CA PHE A 80 -40.45 10.62 -4.04
C PHE A 80 -39.18 9.80 -3.75
N ARG A 81 -38.06 10.09 -4.41
CA ARG A 81 -36.75 9.48 -4.11
C ARG A 81 -36.32 9.76 -2.67
N ALA A 82 -36.47 10.99 -2.19
CA ALA A 82 -36.08 11.37 -0.83
C ALA A 82 -36.84 10.56 0.24
N LEU A 83 -38.10 10.19 0.00
CA LEU A 83 -38.88 9.30 0.89
C LEU A 83 -38.37 7.85 0.94
N LEU A 84 -37.64 7.41 -0.09
CA LEU A 84 -37.13 6.04 -0.20
C LEU A 84 -35.73 5.85 0.42
N MET A 85 -35.03 6.94 0.73
CA MET A 85 -33.68 6.94 1.31
C MET A 85 -33.72 6.91 2.85
N PRO A 86 -32.68 6.40 3.54
CA PRO A 86 -32.59 6.51 5.00
C PRO A 86 -32.41 7.98 5.42
N GLY A 87 -33.42 8.56 6.10
CA GLY A 87 -33.43 9.96 6.52
C GLY A 87 -34.85 10.44 6.91
N PRO A 88 -35.02 11.69 7.41
CA PRO A 88 -36.32 12.17 7.90
C PRO A 88 -37.29 12.54 6.76
N ALA A 89 -38.09 11.57 6.32
CA ALA A 89 -39.21 11.68 5.39
C ALA A 89 -40.27 12.70 5.85
N SER A 90 -40.44 12.93 7.16
CA SER A 90 -41.37 13.94 7.68
C SER A 90 -41.08 15.37 7.21
N GLY A 91 -39.82 15.78 7.11
CA GLY A 91 -39.45 17.12 6.60
C GLY A 91 -39.55 17.23 5.08
N VAL A 92 -39.38 16.12 4.37
CA VAL A 92 -39.43 16.04 2.90
C VAL A 92 -40.83 16.36 2.36
N LEU A 93 -41.89 15.88 3.03
CA LEU A 93 -43.27 16.08 2.55
C LEU A 93 -43.79 17.50 2.69
N GLU A 94 -43.39 18.23 3.74
CA GLU A 94 -43.80 19.61 3.97
C GLU A 94 -42.92 20.64 3.25
N GLU A 95 -41.66 20.31 2.95
CA GLU A 95 -40.68 21.30 2.43
C GLU A 95 -40.22 21.05 0.97
N ILE A 96 -40.42 19.86 0.36
CA ILE A 96 -39.98 19.56 -1.03
C ILE A 96 -41.14 19.53 -2.05
N PHE A 97 -42.33 19.11 -1.64
CA PHE A 97 -43.49 19.13 -2.53
C PHE A 97 -44.29 20.42 -2.32
N ASP A 98 -44.14 21.42 -3.20
CA ASP A 98 -44.99 22.61 -3.19
C ASP A 98 -46.40 22.26 -3.69
N PHE A 99 -47.27 21.83 -2.77
CA PHE A 99 -48.66 21.52 -3.09
C PHE A 99 -49.58 22.74 -3.11
N SER A 100 -49.06 23.97 -2.99
CA SER A 100 -49.85 25.20 -2.86
C SER A 100 -50.88 25.41 -3.99
N GLN A 101 -50.69 24.77 -5.15
CA GLN A 101 -51.61 24.82 -6.29
C GLN A 101 -52.77 23.80 -6.23
N LEU A 102 -52.79 22.89 -5.26
CA LEU A 102 -53.87 21.92 -5.04
C LEU A 102 -54.83 22.40 -3.94
N SER A 103 -56.12 22.04 -4.04
CA SER A 103 -57.07 22.30 -2.93
C SER A 103 -56.67 21.49 -1.68
N LYS A 104 -56.94 22.01 -0.48
CA LYS A 104 -56.55 21.35 0.80
C LYS A 104 -57.00 19.88 0.91
N GLU A 105 -58.18 19.57 0.37
CA GLU A 105 -58.70 18.19 0.32
C GLU A 105 -57.91 17.29 -0.64
N ASN A 106 -57.46 17.84 -1.77
CA ASN A 106 -56.59 17.15 -2.72
C ASN A 106 -55.16 17.02 -2.21
N GLN A 107 -54.65 18.00 -1.47
CA GLN A 107 -53.33 17.95 -0.82
C GLN A 107 -53.27 16.76 0.16
N ALA A 108 -54.24 16.66 1.07
CA ALA A 108 -54.28 15.58 2.05
C ALA A 108 -54.36 14.19 1.39
N ASN A 109 -55.15 14.05 0.32
CA ASN A 109 -55.29 12.79 -0.41
C ASN A 109 -54.00 12.42 -1.17
N VAL A 110 -53.36 13.38 -1.82
CA VAL A 110 -52.07 13.17 -2.53
C VAL A 110 -50.95 12.82 -1.56
N THR A 111 -50.83 13.54 -0.44
CA THR A 111 -49.81 13.27 0.59
C THR A 111 -49.99 11.89 1.21
N SER A 112 -51.23 11.53 1.58
CA SER A 112 -51.57 10.20 2.09
C SER A 112 -51.15 9.10 1.10
N LYS A 113 -51.44 9.29 -0.18
CA LYS A 113 -51.10 8.33 -1.23
C LYS A 113 -49.58 8.22 -1.48
N LEU A 114 -48.83 9.32 -1.39
CA LEU A 114 -47.36 9.32 -1.49
C LEU A 114 -46.73 8.52 -0.35
N ILE A 115 -47.16 8.77 0.90
CA ILE A 115 -46.66 8.06 2.09
C ILE A 115 -46.89 6.56 1.94
N ARG A 116 -48.11 6.17 1.56
CA ARG A 116 -48.48 4.75 1.43
C ARG A 116 -47.73 4.05 0.30
N LEU A 117 -47.51 4.72 -0.84
CA LEU A 117 -46.71 4.17 -1.94
C LEU A 117 -45.23 4.01 -1.55
N ALA A 118 -44.65 4.99 -0.86
CA ALA A 118 -43.26 4.89 -0.36
C ALA A 118 -43.11 3.81 0.72
N TYR A 119 -44.07 3.71 1.64
CA TYR A 119 -44.13 2.67 2.66
C TYR A 119 -44.22 1.28 2.04
N PHE A 120 -45.09 1.09 1.05
CA PHE A 120 -45.20 -0.17 0.31
C PHE A 120 -43.89 -0.52 -0.40
N HIS A 121 -43.23 0.44 -1.05
CA HIS A 121 -41.98 0.17 -1.76
C HIS A 121 -40.85 -0.30 -0.81
N ARG A 122 -40.74 0.27 0.40
CA ARG A 122 -39.71 -0.13 1.38
C ARG A 122 -40.09 -1.36 2.19
N PHE A 123 -41.38 -1.56 2.48
CA PHE A 123 -41.88 -2.65 3.32
C PHE A 123 -42.98 -3.48 2.63
N PRO A 124 -42.75 -4.03 1.43
CA PRO A 124 -43.79 -4.67 0.63
C PRO A 124 -44.47 -5.86 1.33
N LYS A 125 -43.71 -6.59 2.16
CA LYS A 125 -44.23 -7.74 2.94
C LYS A 125 -45.16 -7.34 4.09
N ARG A 126 -45.11 -6.07 4.55
CA ARG A 126 -45.97 -5.57 5.63
C ARG A 126 -47.37 -5.18 5.13
N VAL A 127 -47.56 -5.06 3.82
CA VAL A 127 -48.84 -4.74 3.19
C VAL A 127 -49.48 -6.01 2.62
N ASN A 128 -50.18 -6.77 3.48
CA ASN A 128 -50.86 -8.01 3.10
C ASN A 128 -52.22 -7.78 2.40
N LEU A 129 -52.79 -6.58 2.45
CA LEU A 129 -54.03 -6.18 1.77
C LEU A 129 -53.86 -6.06 0.24
N ASN A 130 -54.97 -5.98 -0.50
CA ASN A 130 -54.98 -5.52 -1.90
C ASN A 130 -54.45 -4.06 -1.93
N LEU A 131 -53.53 -3.76 -2.85
CA LEU A 131 -52.87 -2.45 -2.86
C LEU A 131 -53.85 -1.30 -3.13
N THR A 132 -54.90 -1.50 -3.93
CA THR A 132 -55.93 -0.46 -4.14
C THR A 132 -56.68 -0.14 -2.84
N ASP A 133 -57.06 -1.15 -2.06
CA ASP A 133 -57.76 -0.94 -0.78
C ASP A 133 -56.82 -0.29 0.24
N PHE A 134 -55.55 -0.70 0.29
CA PHE A 134 -54.54 -0.08 1.15
C PHE A 134 -54.29 1.39 0.79
N LEU A 135 -54.19 1.71 -0.51
CA LEU A 135 -53.98 3.09 -0.95
C LEU A 135 -55.19 3.98 -0.68
N LYS A 136 -56.41 3.43 -0.74
CA LYS A 136 -57.66 4.16 -0.52
C LYS A 136 -58.02 4.31 0.96
N ASP A 137 -58.09 3.19 1.68
CA ASP A 137 -58.66 3.12 3.03
C ASP A 137 -57.59 2.98 4.13
N GLY A 138 -56.31 2.82 3.76
CA GLY A 138 -55.20 2.64 4.69
C GLY A 138 -55.15 1.22 5.27
N TYR A 139 -54.42 1.04 6.35
CA TYR A 139 -54.39 -0.23 7.10
C TYR A 139 -55.23 -0.09 8.37
N PRO A 140 -56.13 -1.03 8.72
CA PRO A 140 -56.91 -0.94 9.94
C PRO A 140 -55.99 -0.86 11.17
N GLY A 141 -55.96 0.31 11.84
CA GLY A 141 -55.15 0.55 13.03
C GLY A 141 -53.75 1.15 12.81
N LEU A 142 -53.31 1.43 11.58
CA LEU A 142 -52.04 2.10 11.29
C LEU A 142 -52.29 3.42 10.55
N LYS A 143 -51.95 4.57 11.14
CA LYS A 143 -52.17 5.88 10.52
C LYS A 143 -51.00 6.26 9.61
N ASP A 144 -51.24 7.16 8.67
CA ASP A 144 -50.18 7.64 7.75
C ASP A 144 -48.99 8.27 8.50
N ALA A 145 -49.23 8.89 9.67
CA ALA A 145 -48.19 9.42 10.55
C ALA A 145 -47.27 8.31 11.10
N ASP A 146 -47.80 7.14 11.43
CA ASP A 146 -47.03 5.99 11.92
C ASP A 146 -46.19 5.39 10.78
N MET A 147 -46.74 5.35 9.56
CA MET A 147 -46.00 4.93 8.37
C MET A 147 -44.84 5.87 8.05
N LEU A 148 -45.03 7.17 8.27
CA LEU A 148 -43.99 8.18 8.09
C LEU A 148 -42.85 8.02 9.09
N ILE A 149 -43.17 7.75 10.36
CA ILE A 149 -42.17 7.45 11.41
C ILE A 149 -41.35 6.20 11.05
N ALA A 150 -42.01 5.16 10.53
CA ALA A 150 -41.33 3.96 10.08
C ALA A 150 -40.44 4.16 8.83
N LEU A 151 -40.75 5.17 8.01
CA LEU A 151 -39.87 5.59 6.90
C LEU A 151 -38.64 6.35 7.43
N ASP A 152 -38.79 7.13 8.51
CA ASP A 152 -37.71 7.86 9.19
C ASP A 152 -36.72 6.92 9.91
N ASP A 153 -37.21 5.90 10.63
CA ASP A 153 -36.39 4.90 11.32
C ASP A 153 -36.95 3.45 11.13
N PRO A 154 -36.31 2.62 10.27
CA PRO A 154 -36.76 1.28 9.99
C PRO A 154 -36.53 0.26 11.13
N THR A 155 -35.82 0.64 12.21
CA THR A 155 -35.52 -0.24 13.36
C THR A 155 -36.56 -0.17 14.48
N SER A 156 -37.47 0.81 14.45
CA SER A 156 -38.51 0.95 15.48
C SER A 156 -39.55 -0.18 15.39
N LYS A 157 -39.69 -0.96 16.48
CA LYS A 157 -40.82 -1.88 16.69
C LYS A 157 -41.94 -1.08 17.33
N HIS A 158 -43.10 -0.98 16.68
CA HIS A 158 -44.27 -0.33 17.27
C HIS A 158 -44.83 -1.16 18.45
N GLU A 159 -44.60 -0.68 19.67
CA GLU A 159 -45.52 -0.83 20.79
C GLU A 159 -45.73 0.56 21.44
N ASN A 160 -46.97 0.78 21.91
CA ASN A 160 -47.55 2.04 22.39
C ASN A 160 -46.67 2.82 23.38
N GLN A 161 -46.61 4.16 23.27
CA GLN A 161 -47.18 5.11 24.25
C GLN A 161 -46.77 6.58 24.03
N THR A 162 -47.81 7.42 24.16
CA THR A 162 -47.94 8.83 24.58
C THR A 162 -46.73 9.68 25.00
N SER A 163 -46.78 10.92 24.53
CA SER A 163 -46.09 12.16 24.94
C SER A 163 -45.70 12.30 26.42
N SER A 164 -44.49 12.80 26.69
CA SER A 164 -44.24 13.96 27.58
C SER A 164 -42.74 14.26 27.74
N GLY A 165 -42.39 15.55 27.76
CA GLY A 165 -41.36 16.07 28.68
C GLY A 165 -39.97 16.33 28.12
N LEU A 166 -39.74 17.58 27.69
CA LEU A 166 -38.43 18.21 27.77
C LEU A 166 -37.90 18.13 29.21
N SER A 167 -36.67 17.66 29.39
CA SER A 167 -35.79 18.21 30.44
C SER A 167 -34.32 18.05 30.05
N THR A 168 -33.67 19.20 29.92
CA THR A 168 -32.23 19.43 29.84
C THR A 168 -31.49 18.82 31.03
N ALA A 169 -30.40 18.08 30.76
CA ALA A 169 -29.38 17.80 31.76
C ALA A 169 -28.00 18.09 31.16
N SER A 170 -27.46 19.21 31.62
CA SER A 170 -26.13 19.75 31.33
C SER A 170 -25.01 18.93 31.98
N ASN A 171 -23.90 18.74 31.26
CA ASN A 171 -22.59 18.43 31.81
C ASN A 171 -21.51 18.69 30.74
N PRO A 172 -20.22 18.86 31.08
CA PRO A 172 -19.59 19.78 32.04
C PRO A 172 -18.92 20.95 31.29
N GLN A 173 -18.62 22.04 32.00
CA GLN A 173 -18.11 23.35 31.56
C GLN A 173 -17.33 23.38 30.23
N GLU A 174 -18.07 23.44 29.12
CA GLU A 174 -17.56 23.73 27.78
C GLU A 174 -17.06 25.18 27.76
N PRO A 175 -15.87 25.50 27.21
CA PRO A 175 -15.43 26.88 27.05
C PRO A 175 -16.53 27.68 26.37
N ALA A 176 -16.91 28.86 26.89
CA ALA A 176 -18.01 29.67 26.36
C ALA A 176 -17.88 29.94 24.84
N SER A 177 -16.66 29.87 24.33
CA SER A 177 -16.31 30.11 22.94
C SER A 177 -16.45 28.88 22.02
N GLU A 178 -16.53 27.66 22.58
CA GLU A 178 -16.84 26.39 21.90
C GLU A 178 -18.34 26.12 21.87
N ALA A 179 -19.06 26.39 22.97
CA ALA A 179 -20.52 26.26 23.04
C ALA A 179 -21.24 27.13 22.00
N VAL A 180 -20.72 28.34 21.75
CA VAL A 180 -21.22 29.24 20.70
C VAL A 180 -21.03 28.62 19.31
N GLU A 181 -19.87 28.04 19.02
CA GLU A 181 -19.61 27.43 17.72
C GLU A 181 -20.32 26.09 17.53
N ARG A 182 -20.60 25.36 18.62
CA ARG A 182 -21.46 24.17 18.60
C ARG A 182 -22.88 24.54 18.19
N ALA A 183 -23.47 25.57 18.79
CA ALA A 183 -24.79 26.05 18.43
C ALA A 183 -24.87 26.52 16.97
N ARG A 184 -23.83 27.21 16.47
CA ARG A 184 -23.72 27.60 15.05
C ARG A 184 -23.60 26.39 14.14
N PHE A 185 -22.84 25.38 14.54
CA PHE A 185 -22.72 24.14 13.78
C PHE A 185 -24.05 23.40 13.68
N GLU A 186 -24.82 23.31 14.77
CA GLU A 186 -26.14 22.66 14.79
C GLU A 186 -27.15 23.38 13.87
N ASP A 187 -27.09 24.71 13.79
CA ASP A 187 -27.91 25.50 12.86
C ASP A 187 -27.49 25.27 11.40
N LEU A 188 -26.19 25.30 11.10
CA LEU A 188 -25.66 25.14 9.74
C LEU A 188 -25.71 23.68 9.23
N HIS A 189 -25.70 22.71 10.13
CA HIS A 189 -25.73 21.29 9.86
C HIS A 189 -26.78 20.56 10.72
N PRO A 190 -28.08 20.75 10.44
CA PRO A 190 -29.13 20.11 11.21
C PRO A 190 -28.95 18.58 11.21
N LYS A 191 -28.99 17.97 12.40
CA LYS A 191 -28.85 16.51 12.60
C LYS A 191 -27.49 15.94 12.12
N ASP A 192 -26.41 16.70 12.27
CA ASP A 192 -25.03 16.23 12.08
C ASP A 192 -24.26 16.28 13.42
N ASP A 193 -23.77 15.13 13.89
CA ASP A 193 -23.07 15.04 15.18
C ASP A 193 -21.54 15.17 15.05
N SER A 194 -21.03 15.50 13.86
CA SER A 194 -19.58 15.55 13.55
C SER A 194 -18.87 16.85 13.95
N PHE A 195 -19.48 17.66 14.82
CA PHE A 195 -18.88 18.90 15.34
C PHE A 195 -17.53 18.64 16.00
N MET A 196 -17.48 17.71 16.96
CA MET A 196 -16.25 17.38 17.69
C MET A 196 -15.16 16.81 16.78
N THR A 197 -15.55 16.04 15.75
CA THR A 197 -14.63 15.51 14.75
C THR A 197 -13.98 16.63 13.94
N LEU A 198 -14.76 17.63 13.52
CA LEU A 198 -14.24 18.79 12.79
C LEU A 198 -13.37 19.66 13.70
N LEU A 199 -13.82 19.94 14.92
CA LEU A 199 -13.10 20.76 15.90
C LEU A 199 -11.73 20.16 16.23
N ASN A 200 -11.67 18.86 16.52
CA ASN A 200 -10.41 18.16 16.83
C ASN A 200 -9.45 18.14 15.64
N ALA A 201 -9.96 18.17 14.40
CA ALA A 201 -9.13 18.11 13.20
C ALA A 201 -8.44 19.45 12.88
N VAL A 202 -9.15 20.58 13.02
CA VAL A 202 -8.68 21.88 12.51
C VAL A 202 -8.56 22.98 13.57
N GLY A 203 -9.05 22.76 14.78
CA GLY A 203 -9.07 23.75 15.85
C GLY A 203 -10.16 24.82 15.68
N LEU A 204 -10.48 25.50 16.79
CA LEU A 204 -11.63 26.41 16.92
C LEU A 204 -11.62 27.59 15.93
N ASP A 205 -10.45 28.16 15.65
CA ASP A 205 -10.32 29.32 14.75
C ASP A 205 -10.69 28.99 13.30
N LYS A 206 -10.39 27.77 12.83
CA LYS A 206 -10.76 27.31 11.49
C LYS A 206 -12.24 26.91 11.42
N VAL A 207 -12.79 26.36 12.50
CA VAL A 207 -14.24 26.10 12.62
C VAL A 207 -15.03 27.41 12.53
N ARG A 208 -14.59 28.46 13.24
CA ARG A 208 -15.18 29.81 13.12
C ARG A 208 -15.16 30.34 11.69
N GLN A 209 -13.99 30.31 11.05
CA GLN A 209 -13.85 30.78 9.67
C GLN A 209 -14.72 29.99 8.70
N TYR A 210 -14.89 28.69 8.95
CA TYR A 210 -15.78 27.82 8.18
C TYR A 210 -17.25 28.22 8.36
N HIS A 211 -17.72 28.38 9.60
CA HIS A 211 -19.09 28.82 9.89
C HIS A 211 -19.38 30.21 9.31
N ASP A 212 -18.49 31.18 9.52
CA ASP A 212 -18.62 32.54 8.96
C ASP A 212 -18.77 32.50 7.44
N SER A 213 -17.96 31.66 6.78
CA SER A 213 -17.97 31.54 5.33
C SER A 213 -19.23 30.84 4.81
N LEU A 214 -19.69 29.80 5.50
CA LEU A 214 -20.88 29.05 5.12
C LEU A 214 -22.17 29.85 5.36
N GLU A 215 -22.27 30.56 6.50
CA GLU A 215 -23.38 31.48 6.78
C GLU A 215 -23.46 32.58 5.73
N ASN A 216 -22.33 33.16 5.34
CA ASN A 216 -22.29 34.20 4.31
C ASN A 216 -22.76 33.66 2.96
N VAL A 217 -22.30 32.48 2.56
CA VAL A 217 -22.76 31.85 1.30
C VAL A 217 -24.25 31.51 1.37
N PHE A 218 -24.75 30.98 2.49
CA PHE A 218 -26.19 30.74 2.64
C PHE A 218 -27.00 32.04 2.60
N LYS A 219 -26.56 33.13 3.25
CA LYS A 219 -27.23 34.44 3.15
C LYS A 219 -27.25 34.99 1.72
N GLU A 220 -26.13 34.85 0.99
CA GLU A 220 -26.03 35.24 -0.42
C GLU A 220 -27.03 34.44 -1.28
N LEU A 221 -27.16 33.12 -1.05
CA LEU A 221 -28.06 32.25 -1.81
C LEU A 221 -29.54 32.38 -1.42
N THR A 222 -29.87 32.59 -0.15
CA THR A 222 -31.25 32.82 0.32
C THR A 222 -31.84 34.11 -0.25
N SER A 223 -30.99 35.10 -0.58
CA SER A 223 -31.39 36.35 -1.26
C SER A 223 -31.91 36.14 -2.69
N SER A 224 -31.77 34.93 -3.25
CA SER A 224 -32.17 34.56 -4.62
C SER A 224 -33.47 33.72 -4.72
N GLY A 225 -34.16 33.45 -3.60
CA GLY A 225 -35.58 33.03 -3.61
C GLY A 225 -35.95 31.72 -2.91
N LEU A 226 -35.00 30.94 -2.38
CA LEU A 226 -35.28 29.71 -1.63
C LEU A 226 -34.92 29.86 -0.13
N PRO A 227 -35.65 29.20 0.81
CA PRO A 227 -35.35 29.25 2.24
C PRO A 227 -33.97 28.66 2.58
N THR A 228 -33.30 29.19 3.61
CA THR A 228 -31.98 28.72 4.08
C THR A 228 -31.92 27.21 4.34
N LYS A 229 -33.01 26.62 4.85
CA LYS A 229 -33.14 25.17 5.07
C LYS A 229 -32.93 24.33 3.82
N HIS A 230 -33.35 24.83 2.66
CA HIS A 230 -33.18 24.15 1.38
C HIS A 230 -31.69 24.01 1.05
N TYR A 231 -30.92 25.09 1.21
CA TYR A 231 -29.47 25.08 0.99
C TYR A 231 -28.71 24.25 2.03
N GLN A 232 -29.16 24.19 3.29
CA GLN A 232 -28.59 23.32 4.32
C GLN A 232 -28.74 21.82 3.95
N ILE A 233 -29.93 21.41 3.47
CA ILE A 233 -30.19 20.04 3.03
C ILE A 233 -29.33 19.69 1.80
N MET A 234 -29.30 20.58 0.79
CA MET A 234 -28.46 20.39 -0.41
C MET A 234 -26.97 20.30 -0.06
N PHE A 235 -26.48 21.19 0.82
CA PHE A 235 -25.10 21.19 1.29
C PHE A 235 -24.77 19.90 2.03
N SER A 236 -25.68 19.38 2.87
CA SER A 236 -25.53 18.09 3.55
C SER A 236 -25.34 16.93 2.57
N CYS A 237 -26.09 16.93 1.47
CA CYS A 237 -25.95 15.91 0.42
C CYS A 237 -24.59 15.99 -0.28
N LEU A 238 -24.03 17.19 -0.44
CA LEU A 238 -22.76 17.44 -1.12
C LEU A 238 -21.56 16.87 -0.36
N TYR A 239 -21.54 16.98 0.98
CA TYR A 239 -20.44 16.44 1.79
C TYR A 239 -20.69 15.04 2.36
N LYS A 240 -21.96 14.60 2.52
CA LYS A 240 -22.31 13.25 3.04
C LYS A 240 -22.44 12.15 1.95
N ALA A 241 -22.78 12.48 0.70
CA ALA A 241 -23.03 11.49 -0.36
C ALA A 241 -22.16 11.73 -1.62
N ARG A 242 -22.10 10.75 -2.54
CA ARG A 242 -21.46 10.90 -3.88
C ARG A 242 -22.32 11.86 -4.72
N PRO A 243 -21.93 13.13 -4.98
CA PRO A 243 -22.78 14.00 -5.78
C PRO A 243 -22.96 13.43 -7.19
N SER A 244 -24.19 13.23 -7.63
CA SER A 244 -24.48 13.04 -9.05
C SER A 244 -24.23 14.37 -9.76
N GLY A 245 -23.61 14.37 -10.94
CA GLY A 245 -23.35 15.59 -11.72
C GLY A 245 -24.59 16.47 -12.00
N HIS A 246 -25.81 15.94 -11.81
CA HIS A 246 -27.07 16.68 -11.80
C HIS A 246 -27.24 17.65 -10.60
N LEU A 247 -26.75 17.32 -9.41
CA LEU A 247 -26.83 18.19 -8.22
C LEU A 247 -26.02 19.48 -8.39
N VAL A 248 -24.84 19.38 -9.01
CA VAL A 248 -24.00 20.54 -9.34
C VAL A 248 -24.66 21.40 -10.43
N LYS A 249 -25.31 20.76 -11.40
CA LYS A 249 -26.04 21.45 -12.49
C LYS A 249 -27.26 22.21 -11.97
N ASN A 250 -28.06 21.61 -11.08
CA ASN A 250 -29.25 22.26 -10.51
C ASN A 250 -28.87 23.42 -9.57
N MET A 251 -27.71 23.37 -8.89
CA MET A 251 -27.13 24.53 -8.19
C MET A 251 -26.73 25.66 -9.15
N SER A 252 -26.18 25.33 -10.33
CA SER A 252 -25.82 26.32 -11.35
C SER A 252 -27.02 26.93 -12.10
N ILE A 253 -28.17 26.25 -12.14
CA ILE A 253 -29.37 26.71 -12.87
C ILE A 253 -30.10 27.83 -12.12
N HIS A 254 -30.03 27.89 -10.77
CA HIS A 254 -30.66 28.94 -9.97
C HIS A 254 -29.75 30.13 -9.64
N SER A 255 -28.42 30.02 -9.82
CA SER A 255 -27.45 31.09 -9.53
C SER A 255 -27.05 31.89 -10.77
N SER A 256 -27.99 32.23 -11.66
CA SER A 256 -27.71 32.83 -12.98
C SER A 256 -27.08 34.24 -12.97
N LYS A 257 -26.48 34.68 -11.84
CA LYS A 257 -25.67 35.89 -11.74
C LYS A 257 -24.38 35.78 -10.90
N ASP A 258 -24.05 34.66 -10.24
CA ASP A 258 -22.79 34.59 -9.46
C ASP A 258 -22.13 33.20 -9.43
N ASN A 259 -21.16 32.98 -10.32
CA ASN A 259 -20.31 31.78 -10.33
C ASN A 259 -19.44 31.63 -9.06
N ASN A 260 -19.34 32.67 -8.23
CA ASN A 260 -18.46 32.71 -7.06
C ASN A 260 -19.06 31.97 -5.83
N ALA A 261 -20.37 32.11 -5.58
CA ALA A 261 -21.02 31.51 -4.41
C ALA A 261 -21.06 29.96 -4.48
N THR A 262 -21.37 29.41 -5.65
CA THR A 262 -21.39 27.96 -5.90
C THR A 262 -20.00 27.34 -5.76
N SER A 263 -18.95 28.01 -6.25
CA SER A 263 -17.55 27.59 -6.08
C SER A 263 -17.15 27.54 -4.60
N ARG A 264 -17.49 28.59 -3.85
CA ARG A 264 -17.26 28.67 -2.40
C ARG A 264 -17.98 27.54 -1.66
N LEU A 265 -19.22 27.22 -2.05
CA LEU A 265 -20.00 26.15 -1.44
C LEU A 265 -19.39 24.76 -1.70
N ILE A 266 -18.90 24.48 -2.92
CA ILE A 266 -18.19 23.24 -3.24
C ILE A 266 -16.90 23.10 -2.42
N ARG A 267 -16.13 24.19 -2.30
CA ARG A 267 -14.90 24.25 -1.49
C ARG A 267 -15.18 24.04 -0.01
N LEU A 268 -16.24 24.65 0.53
CA LEU A 268 -16.68 24.47 1.91
C LEU A 268 -17.12 23.01 2.19
N ALA A 269 -17.79 22.35 1.25
CA ALA A 269 -18.15 20.94 1.38
C ALA A 269 -16.91 20.02 1.33
N HIS A 270 -15.94 20.32 0.45
CA HIS A 270 -14.66 19.62 0.43
C HIS A 270 -13.90 19.78 1.74
N PHE A 271 -13.83 20.99 2.31
CA PHE A 271 -13.21 21.21 3.61
C PHE A 271 -13.91 20.43 4.72
N LYS A 272 -15.26 20.47 4.78
CA LYS A 272 -16.04 19.74 5.78
C LYS A 272 -15.77 18.23 5.75
N ARG A 273 -15.60 17.68 4.54
CA ARG A 273 -15.34 16.24 4.34
C ARG A 273 -13.86 15.86 4.50
N PHE A 274 -12.94 16.76 4.16
CA PHE A 274 -11.49 16.54 4.20
C PHE A 274 -10.75 17.69 4.91
N PRO A 275 -10.99 17.88 6.22
CA PRO A 275 -10.52 19.06 6.95
C PRO A 275 -8.99 19.19 7.03
N ASN A 276 -8.26 18.08 6.90
CA ASN A 276 -6.79 18.04 6.97
C ASN A 276 -6.07 18.19 5.61
N ARG A 277 -6.79 18.43 4.51
CA ARG A 277 -6.22 18.43 3.14
C ARG A 277 -6.03 19.81 2.53
N ILE A 278 -5.87 20.85 3.34
CA ILE A 278 -5.67 22.23 2.87
C ILE A 278 -4.35 22.77 3.44
N ASP A 279 -3.39 23.05 2.56
CA ASP A 279 -2.06 23.60 2.89
C ASP A 279 -2.04 25.14 3.01
N SER A 280 -3.05 25.83 2.45
CA SER A 280 -3.22 27.29 2.52
C SER A 280 -4.12 27.74 3.67
N THR A 281 -4.24 29.05 3.94
CA THR A 281 -5.26 29.52 4.88
C THR A 281 -6.66 29.17 4.35
N LEU A 282 -7.61 28.87 5.26
CA LEU A 282 -8.97 28.47 4.87
C LEU A 282 -9.65 29.58 4.03
N LYS A 283 -9.37 30.83 4.36
CA LYS A 283 -9.84 32.01 3.62
C LYS A 283 -9.31 32.06 2.18
N GLU A 284 -8.03 31.75 1.94
CA GLU A 284 -7.45 31.68 0.59
C GLU A 284 -8.01 30.49 -0.20
N PHE A 285 -8.23 29.36 0.46
CA PHE A 285 -8.80 28.17 -0.17
C PHE A 285 -10.24 28.40 -0.64
N ILE A 286 -11.07 29.00 0.20
CA ILE A 286 -12.47 29.32 -0.13
C ILE A 286 -12.55 30.33 -1.29
N ASN A 287 -11.63 31.29 -1.33
CA ASN A 287 -11.62 32.38 -2.32
C ASN A 287 -10.93 32.04 -3.66
N GLY A 288 -10.50 30.80 -3.88
CA GLY A 288 -10.01 30.36 -5.20
C GLY A 288 -8.50 30.42 -5.43
N SER A 289 -7.69 30.80 -4.44
CA SER A 289 -6.23 31.00 -4.59
C SER A 289 -5.39 29.73 -4.43
N SER A 290 -6.00 28.54 -4.48
CA SER A 290 -5.36 27.23 -4.23
C SER A 290 -4.90 26.52 -5.51
N ASN A 291 -3.90 25.63 -5.41
CA ASN A 291 -3.41 24.79 -6.53
C ASN A 291 -4.41 23.72 -7.05
N LEU A 292 -5.56 23.54 -6.39
CA LEU A 292 -6.60 22.57 -6.77
C LEU A 292 -7.66 23.23 -7.66
N THR A 293 -7.93 22.62 -8.82
CA THR A 293 -9.02 23.01 -9.73
C THR A 293 -10.38 22.52 -9.21
N GLU A 294 -11.47 23.24 -9.52
CA GLU A 294 -12.84 22.83 -9.13
C GLU A 294 -13.21 21.42 -9.59
N LYS A 295 -12.72 20.99 -10.76
CA LYS A 295 -12.90 19.63 -11.28
C LYS A 295 -12.24 18.58 -10.38
N GLN A 296 -11.05 18.86 -9.83
CA GLN A 296 -10.36 17.97 -8.88
C GLN A 296 -11.10 17.91 -7.53
N ILE A 297 -11.61 19.04 -7.05
CA ILE A 297 -12.38 19.14 -5.81
C ILE A 297 -13.70 18.35 -5.92
N LEU A 298 -14.43 18.51 -7.03
CA LEU A 298 -15.65 17.75 -7.30
C LEU A 298 -15.38 16.25 -7.45
N THR A 299 -14.32 15.87 -8.16
CA THR A 299 -13.93 14.46 -8.30
C THR A 299 -13.61 13.80 -6.95
N ALA A 300 -12.99 14.54 -6.03
CA ALA A 300 -12.71 14.07 -4.66
C ALA A 300 -13.97 13.91 -3.80
N LEU A 301 -15.05 14.66 -4.08
CA LEU A 301 -16.35 14.52 -3.42
C LEU A 301 -17.17 13.34 -4.00
N GLU A 302 -17.03 13.03 -5.30
CA GLU A 302 -17.81 12.01 -6.04
C GLU A 302 -17.43 10.55 -5.76
N GLN A 303 -16.19 10.26 -5.39
CA GLN A 303 -15.73 8.91 -5.11
C GLN A 303 -14.85 8.89 -3.85
N PRO A 304 -14.89 7.83 -3.02
CA PRO A 304 -13.81 7.57 -2.07
C PRO A 304 -12.59 7.13 -2.87
N ILE A 305 -11.95 8.08 -3.55
CA ILE A 305 -10.64 7.86 -4.14
C ILE A 305 -9.68 7.88 -2.95
N GLU A 306 -9.15 6.70 -2.61
CA GLU A 306 -7.72 6.60 -2.34
C GLU A 306 -7.05 7.36 -3.49
N LEU A 307 -6.74 8.64 -3.26
CA LEU A 307 -5.87 9.39 -4.14
C LEU A 307 -4.53 8.69 -3.94
N ALA A 308 -4.35 7.60 -4.70
CA ALA A 308 -3.06 7.06 -5.01
C ALA A 308 -2.31 8.22 -5.67
N ASN A 309 -1.51 8.83 -4.82
CA ASN A 309 -0.50 9.83 -5.06
C ASN A 309 -1.10 11.23 -5.24
N THR A 310 -1.02 11.99 -4.14
CA THR A 310 -0.23 13.24 -4.13
C THR A 310 0.57 13.35 -5.42
N GLN A 311 0.39 14.42 -6.18
CA GLN A 311 1.48 14.91 -7.01
C GLN A 311 2.64 15.20 -6.04
N SER A 312 3.38 14.16 -5.65
CA SER A 312 4.74 14.27 -5.15
C SER A 312 5.41 15.03 -6.26
N LYS A 313 5.79 16.29 -5.99
CA LYS A 313 6.25 17.32 -6.93
C LYS A 313 6.83 16.69 -8.20
N PRO A 314 8.09 16.81 -8.57
CA PRO A 314 8.71 15.63 -9.13
C PRO A 314 10.08 15.45 -8.52
N ILE A 315 10.43 14.23 -8.13
CA ILE A 315 11.82 13.85 -7.82
C ILE A 315 12.67 14.35 -9.00
N ALA A 316 13.47 15.38 -8.74
CA ALA A 316 14.33 16.00 -9.74
C ALA A 316 15.51 15.05 -10.01
N TRP A 317 15.30 14.08 -10.89
CA TRP A 317 16.35 13.22 -11.42
C TRP A 317 16.95 13.81 -12.69
N GLU A 318 18.23 13.51 -12.92
CA GLU A 318 18.94 13.86 -14.13
C GLU A 318 18.49 12.93 -15.26
N VAL A 319 17.71 13.48 -16.19
CA VAL A 319 17.09 12.70 -17.27
C VAL A 319 18.14 12.02 -18.14
N ASP A 320 19.25 12.70 -18.42
CA ASP A 320 20.34 12.18 -19.23
C ASP A 320 20.98 10.95 -18.59
N ILE A 321 21.14 10.96 -17.25
CA ILE A 321 21.65 9.81 -16.50
C ILE A 321 20.67 8.64 -16.55
N LEU A 322 19.36 8.91 -16.42
CA LEU A 322 18.35 7.86 -16.55
C LEU A 322 18.37 7.22 -17.95
N GLN A 323 18.53 8.03 -18.99
CA GLN A 323 18.62 7.55 -20.37
C GLN A 323 19.91 6.73 -20.59
N ALA A 324 21.05 7.17 -20.06
CA ALA A 324 22.29 6.40 -20.07
C ALA A 324 22.11 5.03 -19.39
N GLY A 325 21.40 4.99 -18.26
CA GLY A 325 21.03 3.74 -17.57
C GLY A 325 20.17 2.78 -18.42
N TYR A 326 19.31 3.30 -19.31
CA TYR A 326 18.56 2.49 -20.29
C TYR A 326 19.41 1.99 -21.47
N GLN A 327 20.62 2.51 -21.65
CA GLN A 327 21.56 2.10 -22.69
C GLN A 327 22.68 1.19 -22.15
N ALA A 328 22.93 1.20 -20.84
CA ALA A 328 23.95 0.36 -20.19
C ALA A 328 23.85 -1.14 -20.55
N PRO A 329 24.95 -1.92 -20.55
CA PRO A 329 24.90 -3.36 -20.85
C PRO A 329 23.85 -4.12 -20.03
N TYR A 330 23.10 -5.01 -20.66
CA TYR A 330 22.07 -5.81 -19.99
C TYR A 330 22.66 -7.10 -19.43
N GLU A 331 22.81 -7.17 -18.12
CA GLU A 331 23.38 -8.32 -17.42
C GLU A 331 22.39 -9.48 -17.28
N ARG A 332 22.91 -10.72 -17.32
CA ARG A 332 22.17 -11.96 -16.97
C ARG A 332 20.89 -12.19 -17.80
N SER A 333 20.94 -11.86 -19.10
CA SER A 333 19.84 -12.05 -20.05
C SER A 333 19.34 -13.51 -20.13
N ASP A 334 20.23 -14.49 -19.94
CA ASP A 334 19.97 -15.93 -19.92
C ASP A 334 18.99 -16.37 -18.83
N ILE A 335 19.00 -15.70 -17.67
CA ILE A 335 18.10 -16.03 -16.55
C ILE A 335 16.93 -15.07 -16.37
N ILE A 336 16.98 -13.88 -16.98
CA ILE A 336 15.89 -12.89 -16.88
C ILE A 336 15.03 -12.90 -18.14
N ILE A 337 15.64 -12.71 -19.32
CA ILE A 337 14.92 -12.49 -20.58
C ILE A 337 14.53 -13.81 -21.24
N GLN A 338 15.41 -14.81 -21.25
CA GLN A 338 15.10 -16.10 -21.90
C GLN A 338 13.88 -16.80 -21.26
N PRO A 339 13.69 -16.83 -19.92
CA PRO A 339 12.48 -17.40 -19.33
C PRO A 339 11.21 -16.63 -19.69
N ILE A 340 11.26 -15.30 -19.71
CA ILE A 340 10.13 -14.45 -20.14
C ILE A 340 9.76 -14.76 -21.59
N LEU A 341 10.76 -14.77 -22.48
CA LEU A 341 10.57 -15.03 -23.89
C LEU A 341 10.05 -16.46 -24.15
N SER A 342 10.54 -17.46 -23.42
CA SER A 342 10.07 -18.85 -23.47
C SER A 342 8.60 -18.96 -23.07
N ASN A 343 8.21 -18.30 -21.99
CA ASN A 343 6.82 -18.24 -21.53
C ASN A 343 5.92 -17.60 -22.59
N LEU A 344 6.29 -16.42 -23.10
CA LEU A 344 5.51 -15.71 -24.13
C LEU A 344 5.36 -16.55 -25.41
N ARG A 345 6.41 -17.23 -25.86
CA ARG A 345 6.36 -18.14 -27.02
C ARG A 345 5.41 -19.33 -26.80
N THR A 346 5.45 -19.90 -25.60
CA THR A 346 4.56 -21.01 -25.22
C THR A 346 3.11 -20.52 -25.17
N TRP A 347 2.85 -19.40 -24.51
CA TRP A 347 1.51 -18.84 -24.36
C TRP A 347 0.90 -18.33 -25.66
N ALA A 348 1.69 -17.73 -26.54
CA ALA A 348 1.24 -17.37 -27.89
C ALA A 348 0.80 -18.59 -28.71
N THR A 349 1.38 -19.77 -28.44
CA THR A 349 0.96 -21.04 -29.06
C THR A 349 -0.31 -21.62 -28.43
N MET A 350 -0.45 -21.47 -27.11
CA MET A 350 -1.62 -21.93 -26.35
C MET A 350 -2.85 -21.03 -26.54
N TRP A 351 -2.66 -19.79 -26.98
CA TRP A 351 -3.73 -18.81 -27.17
C TRP A 351 -4.90 -19.40 -28.00
N SER A 352 -6.08 -19.36 -27.39
CA SER A 352 -7.36 -19.75 -27.98
C SER A 352 -8.46 -19.01 -27.25
N SER A 353 -9.33 -18.33 -28.00
CA SER A 353 -10.49 -17.60 -27.45
C SER A 353 -11.50 -18.51 -26.74
N LYS A 354 -11.40 -19.84 -26.96
CA LYS A 354 -12.21 -20.85 -26.26
C LYS A 354 -11.72 -21.13 -24.84
N GLU A 355 -10.41 -21.02 -24.60
CA GLU A 355 -9.81 -21.39 -23.30
C GLU A 355 -9.44 -20.15 -22.47
N TYR A 356 -8.87 -19.13 -23.13
CA TYR A 356 -8.34 -17.93 -22.50
C TYR A 356 -9.19 -16.70 -22.85
N LYS A 357 -9.22 -15.70 -21.96
CA LYS A 357 -9.99 -14.45 -22.19
C LYS A 357 -9.40 -13.58 -23.32
N ALA A 358 -8.07 -13.45 -23.37
CA ALA A 358 -7.34 -12.66 -24.36
C ALA A 358 -5.85 -13.06 -24.35
N PRO A 359 -5.07 -12.78 -25.41
CA PRO A 359 -3.65 -13.15 -25.49
C PRO A 359 -2.79 -12.13 -24.72
N TYR A 360 -2.87 -12.11 -23.39
CA TYR A 360 -2.09 -11.18 -22.59
C TYR A 360 -1.59 -11.74 -21.26
N THR A 361 -0.54 -11.10 -20.74
CA THR A 361 0.00 -11.29 -19.39
C THR A 361 0.40 -9.93 -18.81
N SER A 362 0.82 -9.89 -17.55
CA SER A 362 1.42 -8.72 -16.92
C SER A 362 2.81 -9.02 -16.34
N ILE A 363 3.70 -8.03 -16.35
CA ILE A 363 4.95 -8.06 -15.58
C ILE A 363 4.78 -7.22 -14.32
N ILE A 364 4.99 -7.85 -13.17
CA ILE A 364 4.77 -7.27 -11.84
C ILE A 364 6.10 -7.21 -11.12
N GLY A 365 6.31 -6.10 -10.41
CA GLY A 365 7.44 -5.94 -9.53
C GLY A 365 7.55 -4.49 -9.08
N PRO A 366 8.37 -4.23 -8.06
CA PRO A 366 8.56 -2.88 -7.54
C PRO A 366 9.12 -1.93 -8.60
N THR A 367 9.03 -0.63 -8.32
CA THR A 367 9.72 0.40 -9.11
C THR A 367 11.23 0.11 -9.13
N MET A 368 11.92 0.55 -10.19
CA MET A 368 13.37 0.38 -10.38
C MET A 368 13.88 -1.05 -10.61
N ILE A 369 13.08 -2.11 -10.47
CA ILE A 369 13.53 -3.50 -10.71
C ILE A 369 13.92 -3.81 -12.17
N GLY A 370 13.66 -2.89 -13.12
CA GLY A 370 14.02 -3.05 -14.53
C GLY A 370 12.93 -3.63 -15.44
N LYS A 371 11.64 -3.51 -15.08
CA LYS A 371 10.50 -3.95 -15.92
C LYS A 371 10.56 -3.39 -17.35
N THR A 372 10.63 -2.06 -17.46
CA THR A 372 10.73 -1.36 -18.74
C THR A 372 11.97 -1.81 -19.50
N ARG A 373 13.13 -1.90 -18.82
CA ARG A 373 14.37 -2.39 -19.43
C ARG A 373 14.25 -3.82 -19.96
N ALA A 374 13.48 -4.69 -19.28
CA ALA A 374 13.21 -6.03 -19.77
C ALA A 374 12.38 -6.03 -21.06
N LEU A 375 11.37 -5.14 -21.18
CA LEU A 375 10.61 -4.95 -22.42
C LEU A 375 11.52 -4.48 -23.57
N MET A 376 12.40 -3.52 -23.31
CA MET A 376 13.38 -3.04 -24.29
C MET A 376 14.30 -4.20 -24.75
N GLN A 377 14.75 -5.04 -23.82
CA GLN A 377 15.64 -6.14 -24.13
C GLN A 377 14.92 -7.29 -24.87
N LEU A 378 13.60 -7.47 -24.69
CA LEU A 378 12.80 -8.39 -25.51
C LEU A 378 12.78 -7.96 -26.99
N ALA A 379 12.87 -6.66 -27.29
CA ALA A 379 12.84 -6.15 -28.66
C ALA A 379 14.01 -6.66 -29.52
N LYS A 380 15.12 -7.10 -28.90
CA LYS A 380 16.25 -7.75 -29.60
C LYS A 380 15.91 -9.16 -30.12
N HIS A 381 14.78 -9.72 -29.71
CA HIS A 381 14.40 -11.11 -30.01
C HIS A 381 13.06 -11.26 -30.73
N VAL A 382 12.19 -10.24 -30.66
CA VAL A 382 10.84 -10.23 -31.25
C VAL A 382 10.43 -8.78 -31.57
N CYS A 383 9.51 -8.56 -32.50
CA CYS A 383 8.95 -7.22 -32.73
C CYS A 383 8.16 -6.77 -31.49
N VAL A 384 8.69 -5.78 -30.76
CA VAL A 384 8.00 -5.15 -29.63
C VAL A 384 7.44 -3.80 -30.08
N ILE A 385 6.13 -3.61 -29.94
CA ILE A 385 5.48 -2.31 -30.07
C ILE A 385 5.32 -1.75 -28.66
N TYR A 386 6.08 -0.73 -28.31
CA TYR A 386 6.12 -0.17 -26.97
C TYR A 386 5.27 1.09 -26.84
N ILE A 387 4.39 1.14 -25.84
CA ILE A 387 3.53 2.30 -25.56
C ILE A 387 3.55 2.58 -24.04
N CYS A 388 4.04 3.74 -23.64
CA CYS A 388 4.05 4.22 -22.25
C CYS A 388 2.86 5.16 -22.00
N LEU A 389 1.96 4.78 -21.08
CA LEU A 389 0.72 5.51 -20.78
C LEU A 389 0.85 6.50 -19.62
N ARG A 390 2.07 6.89 -19.29
CA ARG A 390 2.37 7.87 -18.24
C ARG A 390 1.52 9.15 -18.41
N PRO A 391 1.06 9.82 -17.33
CA PRO A 391 0.33 11.09 -17.45
C PRO A 391 1.14 12.19 -18.12
N GLU A 392 0.48 13.12 -18.83
CA GLU A 392 1.12 14.20 -19.60
C GLU A 392 2.04 15.09 -18.75
N VAL A 393 1.65 15.38 -17.51
CA VAL A 393 2.40 16.24 -16.57
C VAL A 393 3.53 15.51 -15.84
N SER A 394 3.73 14.21 -16.09
CA SER A 394 4.73 13.42 -15.36
C SER A 394 6.15 13.65 -15.89
N SER A 395 7.10 13.87 -14.99
CA SER A 395 8.54 13.95 -15.30
C SER A 395 9.24 12.57 -15.36
N GLY A 396 8.49 11.48 -15.21
CA GLY A 396 9.04 10.13 -15.13
C GLY A 396 9.56 9.58 -16.44
N GLN A 397 10.49 8.63 -16.34
CA GLN A 397 11.13 7.97 -17.48
C GLN A 397 10.75 6.48 -17.56
N PRO A 398 10.49 5.93 -18.77
CA PRO A 398 10.45 6.65 -20.05
C PRO A 398 9.23 7.59 -20.14
N PRO A 399 9.27 8.58 -21.05
CA PRO A 399 8.20 9.57 -21.19
C PRO A 399 6.91 8.92 -21.72
N ARG A 400 5.80 9.67 -21.65
CA ARG A 400 4.54 9.29 -22.29
C ARG A 400 4.76 9.12 -23.81
N SER A 401 4.28 8.02 -24.37
CA SER A 401 4.32 7.79 -25.82
C SER A 401 3.24 8.60 -26.52
N VAL A 402 3.53 9.08 -27.74
CA VAL A 402 2.53 9.75 -28.60
C VAL A 402 1.31 8.85 -28.87
N LEU A 403 1.52 7.53 -28.97
CA LEU A 403 0.44 6.55 -29.13
C LEU A 403 -0.41 6.32 -27.86
N ALA A 404 -0.13 7.02 -26.76
CA ALA A 404 -0.94 6.91 -25.55
C ALA A 404 -2.31 7.58 -25.69
N ASP A 405 -2.43 8.66 -26.47
CA ASP A 405 -3.67 9.43 -26.59
C ASP A 405 -4.76 8.67 -27.37
N PRO A 406 -4.47 8.00 -28.50
CA PRO A 406 -5.43 7.09 -29.14
C PRO A 406 -5.84 5.93 -28.23
N LEU A 407 -5.00 5.53 -27.26
CA LEU A 407 -5.33 4.47 -26.31
C LEU A 407 -6.18 4.98 -25.14
N LEU A 408 -6.18 6.28 -24.87
CA LEU A 408 -6.91 6.96 -23.79
C LEU A 408 -7.70 8.17 -24.36
N PRO A 409 -8.70 7.95 -25.23
CA PRO A 409 -9.40 9.03 -25.93
C PRO A 409 -10.33 9.84 -25.01
N ASP A 410 -10.33 11.17 -25.13
CA ASP A 410 -11.14 12.08 -24.31
C ASP A 410 -12.66 11.90 -24.47
N THR A 411 -13.12 11.46 -25.64
CA THR A 411 -14.54 11.24 -25.97
C THR A 411 -14.77 9.80 -26.45
N PRO A 412 -15.11 8.86 -25.55
CA PRO A 412 -15.20 7.45 -25.89
C PRO A 412 -16.51 7.11 -26.63
N HIS A 413 -16.66 7.57 -27.87
CA HIS A 413 -17.74 7.14 -28.75
C HIS A 413 -17.35 5.84 -29.47
N ASN A 414 -18.10 4.76 -29.24
CA ASN A 414 -17.86 3.43 -29.83
C ASN A 414 -16.41 2.94 -29.67
N LEU A 415 -15.97 2.83 -28.42
CA LEU A 415 -14.60 2.47 -28.04
C LEU A 415 -14.16 1.10 -28.61
N HIS A 416 -15.09 0.16 -28.79
CA HIS A 416 -14.80 -1.14 -29.39
C HIS A 416 -14.32 -1.00 -30.85
N GLU A 417 -15.06 -0.26 -31.67
CA GLU A 417 -14.70 0.02 -33.05
C GLU A 417 -13.41 0.85 -33.14
N HIS A 418 -13.26 1.85 -32.27
CA HIS A 418 -12.06 2.67 -32.18
C HIS A 418 -10.81 1.83 -31.93
N TYR A 419 -10.81 0.95 -30.91
CA TYR A 419 -9.67 0.08 -30.64
C TYR A 419 -9.42 -0.96 -31.72
N ALA A 420 -10.46 -1.47 -32.38
CA ALA A 420 -10.29 -2.38 -33.51
C ALA A 420 -9.58 -1.66 -34.68
N ARG A 421 -9.98 -0.43 -35.00
CA ARG A 421 -9.31 0.41 -36.00
C ARG A 421 -7.88 0.74 -35.60
N PHE A 422 -7.67 1.18 -34.35
CA PHE A 422 -6.35 1.54 -33.83
C PHE A 422 -5.38 0.36 -33.88
N LEU A 423 -5.76 -0.80 -33.34
CA LEU A 423 -4.92 -1.99 -33.39
C LEU A 423 -4.70 -2.49 -34.82
N GLY A 424 -5.70 -2.40 -35.69
CA GLY A 424 -5.56 -2.72 -37.11
C GLY A 424 -4.52 -1.85 -37.81
N VAL A 425 -4.60 -0.52 -37.66
CA VAL A 425 -3.60 0.41 -38.20
C VAL A 425 -2.22 0.18 -37.60
N LEU A 426 -2.15 -0.04 -36.28
CA LEU A 426 -0.91 -0.28 -35.56
C LEU A 426 -0.16 -1.50 -36.12
N LEU A 427 -0.87 -2.62 -36.30
CA LEU A 427 -0.30 -3.86 -36.84
C LEU A 427 -0.01 -3.77 -38.33
N ASP A 428 -0.86 -3.10 -39.11
CA ASP A 428 -0.64 -2.89 -40.54
C ASP A 428 0.60 -2.04 -40.81
N THR A 429 0.78 -0.98 -40.02
CA THR A 429 1.94 -0.08 -40.12
C THR A 429 3.23 -0.82 -39.72
N ALA A 430 3.18 -1.63 -38.65
CA ALA A 430 4.32 -2.47 -38.27
C ALA A 430 4.66 -3.50 -39.37
N ALA A 431 3.65 -4.13 -39.99
CA ALA A 431 3.85 -5.04 -41.11
C ALA A 431 4.47 -4.32 -42.32
N ALA A 432 3.98 -3.13 -42.66
CA ALA A 432 4.48 -2.32 -43.76
C ALA A 432 5.95 -1.94 -43.58
N PHE A 433 6.40 -1.67 -42.35
CA PHE A 433 7.82 -1.43 -42.07
C PHE A 433 8.71 -2.60 -42.48
N PHE A 434 8.38 -3.83 -42.07
CA PHE A 434 9.19 -5.01 -42.37
C PHE A 434 9.14 -5.43 -43.84
N LEU A 435 8.14 -4.94 -44.60
CA LEU A 435 8.02 -5.15 -46.04
C LEU A 435 8.77 -4.08 -46.87
N ARG A 436 9.38 -3.06 -46.25
CA ARG A 436 10.18 -2.07 -46.97
C ARG A 436 11.39 -2.74 -47.63
N PRO A 437 11.73 -2.44 -48.90
CA PRO A 437 12.88 -3.03 -49.58
C PRO A 437 14.18 -3.00 -48.76
N ARG A 438 14.49 -1.84 -48.17
CA ARG A 438 15.66 -1.64 -47.31
C ARG A 438 15.71 -2.55 -46.08
N VAL A 439 14.55 -2.97 -45.55
CA VAL A 439 14.46 -3.87 -44.39
C VAL A 439 14.43 -5.33 -44.84
N THR A 440 13.73 -5.64 -45.93
CA THR A 440 13.68 -7.00 -46.48
C THR A 440 15.04 -7.49 -46.94
N GLU A 441 15.86 -6.60 -47.51
CA GLU A 441 17.23 -6.86 -48.00
C GLU A 441 18.25 -7.11 -46.89
N MET A 442 17.94 -6.79 -45.62
CA MET A 442 18.85 -7.08 -44.51
C MET A 442 19.02 -8.58 -44.31
N GLU A 443 20.26 -9.03 -44.08
CA GLU A 443 20.60 -10.46 -44.02
C GLU A 443 20.13 -11.15 -42.73
N THR A 444 20.26 -10.48 -41.57
CA THR A 444 19.99 -11.12 -40.28
C THR A 444 18.70 -10.64 -39.62
N GLN A 445 18.08 -11.51 -38.83
CA GLN A 445 16.93 -11.15 -37.98
C GLN A 445 17.30 -10.01 -37.01
N GLN A 446 18.52 -10.03 -36.47
CA GLN A 446 19.02 -9.05 -35.52
C GLN A 446 19.06 -7.65 -36.14
N ASP A 447 19.52 -7.52 -37.38
CA ASP A 447 19.58 -6.22 -38.08
C ASP A 447 18.17 -5.67 -38.32
N LYS A 448 17.24 -6.51 -38.77
CA LYS A 448 15.83 -6.12 -38.97
C LYS A 448 15.17 -5.66 -37.68
N LEU A 449 15.42 -6.36 -36.57
CA LEU A 449 14.89 -5.98 -35.25
C LEU A 449 15.56 -4.74 -34.67
N SER A 450 16.85 -4.52 -34.94
CA SER A 450 17.55 -3.29 -34.56
C SER A 450 17.00 -2.09 -35.34
N ALA A 451 16.80 -2.23 -36.65
CA ALA A 451 16.19 -1.18 -37.46
C ALA A 451 14.75 -0.87 -37.01
N TRP A 452 13.99 -1.90 -36.63
CA TRP A 452 12.67 -1.72 -36.01
C TRP A 452 12.76 -0.97 -34.67
N TRP A 453 13.70 -1.33 -33.82
CA TRP A 453 13.93 -0.66 -32.54
C TRP A 453 14.19 0.83 -32.73
N ASP A 454 15.11 1.17 -33.63
CA ASP A 454 15.45 2.57 -33.93
C ASP A 454 14.25 3.31 -34.52
N HIS A 455 13.42 2.66 -35.34
CA HIS A 455 12.23 3.30 -35.92
C HIS A 455 11.06 3.48 -34.94
N SER A 456 10.92 2.57 -33.97
CA SER A 456 9.75 2.49 -33.08
C SER A 456 9.95 3.06 -31.68
N PHE A 457 11.20 3.16 -31.21
CA PHE A 457 11.51 3.52 -29.82
C PHE A 457 12.04 4.95 -29.63
N ILE A 458 12.42 5.68 -30.69
CA ILE A 458 12.93 7.06 -30.58
C ILE A 458 11.91 7.95 -29.86
N ASN A 459 12.35 8.60 -28.78
CA ASN A 459 11.58 9.62 -28.08
C ASN A 459 11.31 10.78 -29.05
N ASP A 460 10.04 11.08 -29.34
CA ASP A 460 9.60 12.18 -30.23
C ASP A 460 10.01 13.60 -29.76
N ARG A 461 10.96 13.74 -28.82
CA ARG A 461 11.56 15.03 -28.38
C ARG A 461 12.90 15.35 -29.08
N GLU A 462 13.59 14.39 -29.69
CA GLU A 462 14.92 14.60 -30.30
C GLU A 462 14.91 14.94 -31.79
N ILE A 463 13.73 15.11 -32.42
CA ILE A 463 13.65 15.60 -33.80
C ILE A 463 13.92 17.11 -33.80
N LYS A 464 15.19 17.49 -33.74
CA LYS A 464 15.62 18.84 -34.11
C LYS A 464 16.55 18.92 -35.30
N ASN A 465 17.25 17.88 -35.71
CA ASN A 465 18.13 17.96 -36.88
C ASN A 465 18.38 16.57 -37.47
N GLU A 466 17.53 16.11 -38.40
CA GLU A 466 17.91 15.35 -39.61
C GLU A 466 16.67 14.88 -40.39
N ARG A 467 16.85 14.67 -41.70
CA ARG A 467 15.80 14.65 -42.75
C ARG A 467 14.79 13.49 -42.63
N GLN A 468 13.50 13.85 -42.56
CA GLN A 468 12.32 13.15 -43.12
C GLN A 468 12.35 11.61 -43.22
N ILE A 469 12.42 10.91 -42.09
CA ILE A 469 11.75 9.61 -41.94
C ILE A 469 10.80 9.78 -40.76
N GLY A 470 9.49 9.65 -41.00
CA GLY A 470 8.50 9.76 -39.92
C GLY A 470 8.74 8.68 -38.86
N SER A 471 8.55 9.00 -37.58
CA SER A 471 8.56 7.99 -36.52
C SER A 471 7.39 7.01 -36.71
N PHE A 472 7.52 5.78 -36.24
CA PHE A 472 6.43 4.79 -36.28
C PHE A 472 5.11 5.36 -35.73
N SER A 473 5.18 6.08 -34.61
CA SER A 473 4.03 6.76 -33.99
C SER A 473 3.35 7.74 -34.95
N SER A 474 4.14 8.54 -35.67
CA SER A 474 3.63 9.51 -36.64
C SER A 474 2.92 8.83 -37.81
N GLU A 475 3.48 7.73 -38.32
CA GLU A 475 2.86 6.95 -39.40
C GLU A 475 1.53 6.34 -38.95
N VAL A 476 1.47 5.78 -37.74
CA VAL A 476 0.24 5.22 -37.17
C VAL A 476 -0.84 6.30 -37.03
N LEU A 477 -0.50 7.48 -36.48
CA LEU A 477 -1.46 8.58 -36.33
C LEU A 477 -1.95 9.10 -37.68
N HIS A 478 -1.05 9.28 -38.65
CA HIS A 478 -1.40 9.69 -40.01
C HIS A 478 -2.33 8.68 -40.67
N ASN A 479 -2.04 7.38 -40.55
CA ASN A 479 -2.88 6.34 -41.14
C ASN A 479 -4.23 6.24 -40.44
N LEU A 480 -4.29 6.43 -39.11
CA LEU A 480 -5.53 6.44 -38.34
C LEU A 480 -6.45 7.60 -38.74
N GLN A 481 -5.89 8.80 -38.94
CA GLN A 481 -6.62 9.99 -39.38
C GLN A 481 -7.15 9.87 -40.82
N ASN A 482 -6.39 9.20 -41.70
CA ASN A 482 -6.75 9.02 -43.11
C ASN A 482 -7.57 7.75 -43.39
N LEU A 483 -8.05 7.04 -42.36
CA LEU A 483 -8.91 5.88 -42.53
C LEU A 483 -10.25 6.28 -43.20
N PRO A 484 -10.72 5.54 -44.22
CA PRO A 484 -12.03 5.79 -44.81
C PRO A 484 -13.14 5.68 -43.75
N PRO A 485 -14.14 6.59 -43.71
CA PRO A 485 -15.15 6.64 -42.64
C PRO A 485 -15.97 5.35 -42.46
N LYS A 486 -16.14 4.59 -43.55
CA LYS A 486 -16.91 3.32 -43.60
C LYS A 486 -16.06 2.09 -43.26
N THR A 487 -14.78 2.23 -42.94
CA THR A 487 -13.89 1.10 -42.65
C THR A 487 -14.34 0.41 -41.37
N LYS A 488 -14.68 -0.87 -41.45
CA LYS A 488 -15.02 -1.69 -40.27
C LYS A 488 -13.73 -2.10 -39.56
N GLY A 489 -13.60 -1.72 -38.30
CA GLY A 489 -12.39 -1.91 -37.49
C GLY A 489 -12.02 -3.36 -37.31
N ILE A 490 -13.01 -4.24 -37.10
CA ILE A 490 -12.78 -5.70 -36.95
C ILE A 490 -12.16 -6.29 -38.21
N THR A 491 -12.72 -6.00 -39.39
CA THR A 491 -12.18 -6.50 -40.66
C THR A 491 -10.79 -5.94 -40.95
N LEU A 492 -10.56 -4.67 -40.61
CA LEU A 492 -9.22 -4.08 -40.70
C LEU A 492 -8.22 -4.81 -39.79
N LEU A 493 -8.60 -5.09 -38.54
CA LEU A 493 -7.77 -5.81 -37.58
C LEU A 493 -7.44 -7.23 -38.07
N GLU A 494 -8.43 -7.98 -38.55
CA GLU A 494 -8.23 -9.34 -39.07
C GLU A 494 -7.23 -9.36 -40.24
N ASN A 495 -7.40 -8.45 -41.20
CA ASN A 495 -6.51 -8.34 -42.35
C ASN A 495 -5.09 -7.91 -41.93
N ALA A 496 -4.98 -6.93 -41.03
CA ALA A 496 -3.71 -6.44 -40.51
C ALA A 496 -2.95 -7.54 -39.74
N VAL A 497 -3.64 -8.37 -38.97
CA VAL A 497 -3.03 -9.50 -38.25
C VAL A 497 -2.46 -10.53 -39.22
N VAL A 498 -3.17 -10.84 -40.33
CA VAL A 498 -2.67 -11.76 -41.35
C VAL A 498 -1.42 -11.19 -42.00
N LYS A 499 -1.50 -9.95 -42.51
CA LYS A 499 -0.37 -9.25 -43.13
C LYS A 499 0.84 -9.14 -42.19
N MET A 500 0.62 -8.81 -40.92
CA MET A 500 1.67 -8.77 -39.90
C MET A 500 2.31 -10.14 -39.70
N SER A 501 1.51 -11.20 -39.67
CA SER A 501 2.03 -12.56 -39.54
C SER A 501 2.97 -12.87 -40.71
N ASP A 502 2.53 -12.61 -41.94
CA ASP A 502 3.28 -12.93 -43.15
C ASP A 502 4.56 -12.08 -43.26
N ALA A 503 4.48 -10.78 -42.97
CA ALA A 503 5.61 -9.86 -42.98
C ALA A 503 6.73 -10.24 -41.98
N MET A 504 6.40 -10.99 -40.93
CA MET A 504 7.32 -11.36 -39.86
C MET A 504 7.76 -12.83 -39.90
N GLU A 505 7.60 -13.52 -41.03
CA GLU A 505 8.09 -14.90 -41.21
C GLU A 505 9.61 -15.03 -41.14
N PHE A 506 10.36 -13.94 -41.28
CA PHE A 506 11.82 -13.93 -41.11
C PHE A 506 12.28 -14.23 -39.67
N LEU A 507 11.37 -14.16 -38.69
CA LEU A 507 11.69 -14.48 -37.29
C LEU A 507 11.96 -15.98 -37.13
N LYS A 508 13.12 -16.31 -36.54
CA LYS A 508 13.53 -17.69 -36.23
C LYS A 508 12.49 -18.46 -35.41
N ASN A 509 11.68 -17.76 -34.62
CA ASN A 509 10.56 -18.35 -33.90
C ASN A 509 9.23 -17.85 -34.50
N PRO A 510 8.51 -18.69 -35.26
CA PRO A 510 7.25 -18.27 -35.89
C PRO A 510 6.07 -18.22 -34.92
N ARG A 511 6.23 -18.69 -33.67
CA ARG A 511 5.15 -18.82 -32.68
C ARG A 511 4.82 -17.50 -31.98
N LEU A 512 5.79 -16.61 -31.85
CA LEU A 512 5.63 -15.27 -31.30
C LEU A 512 6.32 -14.27 -32.23
N LYS A 513 5.51 -13.42 -32.87
CA LYS A 513 5.92 -12.45 -33.87
C LYS A 513 5.87 -11.02 -33.34
N VAL A 514 4.78 -10.65 -32.66
CA VAL A 514 4.56 -9.32 -32.07
C VAL A 514 4.26 -9.40 -30.58
N VAL A 515 4.92 -8.54 -29.82
CA VAL A 515 4.56 -8.21 -28.44
C VAL A 515 4.09 -6.75 -28.38
N LEU A 516 2.82 -6.53 -28.02
CA LEU A 516 2.31 -5.21 -27.67
C LEU A 516 2.63 -4.94 -26.19
N ALA A 517 3.63 -4.12 -25.92
CA ALA A 517 4.09 -3.78 -24.58
C ALA A 517 3.46 -2.45 -24.13
N ILE A 518 2.60 -2.52 -23.11
CA ILE A 518 1.92 -1.35 -22.55
C ILE A 518 2.50 -1.08 -21.16
N ASP A 519 3.29 -0.02 -21.04
CA ASP A 519 3.87 0.44 -19.78
C ASP A 519 3.03 1.51 -19.10
N GLU A 520 3.17 1.64 -17.78
CA GLU A 520 2.31 2.46 -16.91
C GLU A 520 0.81 2.15 -17.13
N ALA A 521 0.50 0.85 -17.24
CA ALA A 521 -0.81 0.34 -17.66
C ALA A 521 -1.98 0.75 -16.74
N ARG A 522 -1.74 1.13 -15.47
CA ARG A 522 -2.77 1.63 -14.51
C ARG A 522 -3.74 2.63 -15.12
N ASN A 523 -3.27 3.44 -16.06
CA ASN A 523 -4.06 4.50 -16.67
C ASN A 523 -5.22 3.94 -17.51
N LEU A 524 -5.18 2.67 -17.92
CA LEU A 524 -6.28 1.98 -18.60
C LEU A 524 -7.42 1.54 -17.67
N ILE A 525 -7.24 1.57 -16.36
CA ILE A 525 -8.20 0.98 -15.40
C ILE A 525 -9.37 1.93 -15.12
N LYS A 526 -9.22 3.24 -15.38
CA LYS A 526 -10.26 4.24 -15.11
C LYS A 526 -11.55 3.91 -15.89
N PRO A 527 -12.72 3.83 -15.23
CA PRO A 527 -13.99 3.58 -15.90
C PRO A 527 -14.51 4.87 -16.52
N GLU A 528 -14.31 5.03 -17.83
CA GLU A 528 -14.62 6.27 -18.54
C GLU A 528 -15.60 6.10 -19.71
N ALA A 529 -15.82 4.87 -20.22
CA ALA A 529 -16.67 4.62 -21.39
C ALA A 529 -17.94 3.85 -21.04
N LEU A 530 -19.04 4.05 -21.79
CA LEU A 530 -20.24 3.21 -21.72
C LEU A 530 -20.13 2.07 -22.75
N ASP A 531 -20.53 0.84 -22.38
CA ASP A 531 -20.67 -0.25 -23.34
C ASP A 531 -22.00 -0.18 -24.10
N ASP A 532 -22.22 -1.10 -25.05
CA ASP A 532 -23.44 -1.17 -25.88
C ASP A 532 -24.74 -1.37 -25.05
N LYS A 533 -24.63 -1.62 -23.75
CA LYS A 533 -25.72 -1.79 -22.78
C LYS A 533 -25.80 -0.64 -21.77
N GLY A 534 -25.00 0.41 -21.94
CA GLY A 534 -24.98 1.58 -21.05
C GLY A 534 -24.22 1.37 -19.73
N LEU A 535 -23.36 0.35 -19.62
CA LEU A 535 -22.56 0.10 -18.42
C LEU A 535 -21.18 0.76 -18.53
N LYS A 536 -20.71 1.40 -17.45
CA LYS A 536 -19.36 1.96 -17.39
C LYS A 536 -18.29 0.85 -17.46
N ILE A 537 -17.51 0.83 -18.53
CA ILE A 537 -16.40 -0.08 -18.79
C ILE A 537 -15.07 0.70 -18.86
N SER A 538 -13.99 0.09 -18.36
CA SER A 538 -12.65 0.68 -18.45
C SER A 538 -12.02 0.45 -19.82
N TYR A 539 -11.08 1.32 -20.19
CA TYR A 539 -10.25 1.19 -21.40
C TYR A 539 -9.57 -0.18 -21.47
N PHE A 540 -9.01 -0.65 -20.35
CA PHE A 540 -8.38 -1.97 -20.27
C PHE A 540 -9.33 -3.08 -20.68
N ARG A 541 -10.56 -3.09 -20.13
CA ARG A 541 -11.53 -4.14 -20.43
C ARG A 541 -11.96 -4.11 -21.90
N MET A 542 -12.07 -2.93 -22.50
CA MET A 542 -12.39 -2.82 -23.93
C MET A 542 -11.21 -3.28 -24.80
N LEU A 543 -9.99 -2.86 -24.49
CA LEU A 543 -8.78 -3.32 -25.18
C LEU A 543 -8.62 -4.83 -25.09
N ARG A 544 -8.91 -5.43 -23.93
CA ARG A 544 -8.95 -6.88 -23.72
C ARG A 544 -9.98 -7.57 -24.62
N ARG A 545 -11.17 -6.99 -24.78
CA ARG A 545 -12.20 -7.52 -25.70
C ARG A 545 -11.71 -7.50 -27.15
N VAL A 546 -11.15 -6.39 -27.63
CA VAL A 546 -10.68 -6.30 -29.01
C VAL A 546 -9.49 -7.20 -29.28
N THR A 547 -8.52 -7.28 -28.36
CA THR A 547 -7.38 -8.22 -28.49
C THR A 547 -7.80 -9.69 -28.46
N SER A 548 -8.94 -10.03 -27.83
CA SER A 548 -9.50 -11.39 -27.88
C SER A 548 -10.01 -11.81 -29.27
N LEU A 549 -10.23 -10.85 -30.18
CA LEU A 549 -10.64 -11.10 -31.56
C LEU A 549 -9.47 -11.55 -32.44
N ILE A 550 -8.23 -11.40 -31.97
CA ILE A 550 -7.03 -11.75 -32.75
C ILE A 550 -6.97 -13.29 -32.92
N PRO A 551 -6.92 -13.80 -34.17
CA PRO A 551 -6.91 -15.24 -34.42
C PRO A 551 -5.74 -15.96 -33.74
N ALA A 552 -6.01 -17.18 -33.27
CA ALA A 552 -5.00 -18.07 -32.73
C ALA A 552 -3.88 -18.35 -33.77
N LYS A 553 -2.68 -18.66 -33.29
CA LYS A 553 -1.50 -19.02 -34.12
C LYS A 553 -1.01 -17.92 -35.08
N LYS A 554 -1.42 -16.66 -34.89
CA LYS A 554 -0.89 -15.51 -35.65
C LYS A 554 0.31 -14.82 -35.00
N GLY A 555 0.73 -15.28 -33.81
CA GLY A 555 1.96 -14.85 -33.15
C GLY A 555 1.87 -13.51 -32.43
N PHE A 556 0.69 -13.11 -31.97
CA PHE A 556 0.49 -11.86 -31.23
C PHE A 556 0.32 -12.11 -29.72
N PHE A 557 0.90 -11.25 -28.89
CA PHE A 557 0.68 -11.26 -27.44
C PHE A 557 0.80 -9.85 -26.84
N THR A 558 0.03 -9.54 -25.81
CA THR A 558 0.08 -8.26 -25.08
C THR A 558 0.74 -8.43 -23.72
N VAL A 559 1.63 -7.52 -23.35
CA VAL A 559 2.29 -7.49 -22.04
C VAL A 559 2.01 -6.15 -21.37
N PHE A 560 1.35 -6.18 -20.22
CA PHE A 560 1.10 -4.99 -19.41
C PHE A 560 2.16 -4.86 -18.31
N THR A 561 2.77 -3.71 -18.16
CA THR A 561 3.70 -3.44 -17.05
C THR A 561 3.17 -2.31 -16.19
N ASP A 562 3.25 -2.51 -14.88
CA ASP A 562 2.84 -1.53 -13.90
C ASP A 562 3.67 -1.66 -12.63
N THR A 563 3.92 -0.52 -11.98
CA THR A 563 4.48 -0.49 -10.62
C THR A 563 3.41 -0.72 -9.56
N THR A 564 2.11 -0.60 -9.86
CA THR A 564 1.03 -0.86 -8.89
C THR A 564 0.54 -2.31 -8.95
N SER A 565 0.63 -3.01 -7.82
CA SER A 565 0.15 -4.37 -7.52
C SER A 565 -1.35 -4.64 -7.71
N ARG A 566 -2.06 -3.85 -8.52
CA ARG A 566 -3.45 -4.14 -8.88
C ARG A 566 -3.49 -5.29 -9.91
N VAL A 567 -2.78 -6.37 -9.61
CA VAL A 567 -2.80 -7.66 -10.31
C VAL A 567 -4.23 -8.09 -10.51
N ALA A 568 -5.11 -7.92 -9.51
CA ALA A 568 -6.54 -8.21 -9.61
C ALA A 568 -7.27 -7.37 -10.68
N ASN A 569 -6.75 -6.24 -11.14
CA ASN A 569 -7.41 -5.45 -12.19
C ASN A 569 -7.06 -5.94 -13.60
N PHE A 570 -5.81 -6.36 -13.81
CA PHE A 570 -5.37 -6.98 -15.06
C PHE A 570 -5.61 -8.49 -15.07
N SER A 571 -5.67 -9.12 -13.91
CA SER A 571 -5.87 -10.56 -13.67
C SER A 571 -6.82 -10.81 -12.49
N PRO A 572 -8.11 -10.40 -12.59
CA PRO A 572 -9.09 -10.60 -11.52
C PRO A 572 -9.34 -12.08 -11.24
N SER A 573 -9.61 -12.40 -9.96
CA SER A 573 -10.20 -13.69 -9.62
C SER A 573 -11.56 -13.84 -10.31
N MET A 574 -11.97 -15.09 -10.58
CA MET A 574 -13.20 -15.38 -11.31
C MET A 574 -14.38 -14.65 -10.67
N ASP A 575 -14.59 -14.75 -9.36
CA ASP A 575 -15.76 -14.18 -8.70
C ASP A 575 -15.82 -12.63 -8.70
N LYS A 576 -14.69 -11.97 -8.98
CA LYS A 576 -14.55 -10.51 -8.97
C LYS A 576 -14.52 -9.88 -10.36
N ASP A 577 -14.60 -10.65 -11.45
CA ASP A 577 -14.60 -10.12 -12.82
C ASP A 577 -16.04 -9.90 -13.34
N PRO A 578 -16.57 -8.67 -13.39
CA PRO A 578 -17.93 -8.37 -13.84
C PRO A 578 -18.18 -8.75 -15.31
N SER A 579 -17.11 -8.92 -16.09
CA SER A 579 -17.22 -9.35 -17.50
C SER A 579 -17.69 -10.80 -17.67
N LEU A 580 -17.72 -11.60 -16.60
CA LEU A 580 -18.24 -12.98 -16.61
C LEU A 580 -19.76 -13.08 -16.80
N ARG A 581 -20.49 -11.97 -16.67
CA ARG A 581 -21.94 -11.92 -16.90
C ARG A 581 -22.32 -12.07 -18.38
N ILE A 582 -21.35 -12.21 -19.30
CA ILE A 582 -21.54 -12.42 -20.74
C ILE A 582 -20.84 -13.73 -21.14
N LEU A 583 -21.51 -14.86 -20.92
CA LEU A 583 -21.02 -16.22 -21.22
C LEU A 583 -20.99 -16.50 -22.74
N LYS A 584 -19.87 -16.22 -23.42
CA LYS A 584 -19.54 -16.79 -24.76
C LYS A 584 -18.03 -17.05 -25.02
N GLY A 585 -17.14 -17.01 -24.03
CA GLY A 585 -15.68 -17.17 -24.25
C GLY A 585 -14.92 -17.87 -23.10
N GLY A 586 -13.63 -18.14 -23.32
CA GLY A 586 -12.75 -18.80 -22.34
C GLY A 586 -12.61 -18.05 -21.02
N LEU A 587 -12.38 -18.78 -19.92
CA LEU A 587 -12.38 -18.23 -18.55
C LEU A 587 -10.98 -18.04 -17.97
N LYS A 588 -9.94 -18.65 -18.57
CA LYS A 588 -8.57 -18.63 -18.04
C LYS A 588 -7.83 -17.35 -18.43
N LEU A 589 -6.86 -16.98 -17.59
CA LEU A 589 -5.86 -15.94 -17.87
C LEU A 589 -4.48 -16.57 -17.89
N PHE A 590 -3.56 -15.99 -18.67
CA PHE A 590 -2.16 -16.38 -18.58
C PHE A 590 -1.56 -15.85 -17.27
N PRO A 591 -0.69 -16.63 -16.62
CA PRO A 591 -0.16 -16.25 -15.32
C PRO A 591 0.73 -15.01 -15.45
N PRO A 592 0.72 -14.11 -14.44
CA PRO A 592 1.58 -12.95 -14.44
C PRO A 592 3.06 -13.31 -14.22
N ILE A 593 3.95 -12.48 -14.75
CA ILE A 593 5.40 -12.59 -14.65
C ILE A 593 5.89 -11.68 -13.52
N TYR A 594 6.30 -12.26 -12.39
CA TYR A 594 6.89 -11.50 -11.28
C TYR A 594 8.34 -11.89 -10.97
N ARG A 595 8.87 -12.92 -11.65
CA ARG A 595 10.21 -13.48 -11.42
C ARG A 595 11.28 -12.71 -12.20
N LEU A 596 11.46 -11.43 -11.87
CA LEU A 596 12.54 -10.60 -12.41
C LEU A 596 13.78 -10.70 -11.52
N ALA A 597 14.69 -11.62 -11.86
CA ALA A 597 15.90 -11.90 -11.08
C ALA A 597 17.03 -10.86 -11.30
N THR A 598 16.71 -9.57 -11.18
CA THR A 598 17.65 -8.46 -11.44
C THR A 598 18.49 -8.04 -10.24
N LEU A 599 18.13 -8.50 -9.03
CA LEU A 599 18.89 -8.17 -7.82
C LEU A 599 20.35 -8.61 -7.92
N ASP A 600 21.25 -7.73 -7.47
CA ASP A 600 22.70 -7.89 -7.45
C ASP A 600 23.32 -8.18 -8.85
N SER A 601 22.62 -7.84 -9.95
CA SER A 601 23.10 -8.16 -11.30
C SER A 601 24.42 -7.46 -11.66
N ILE A 602 24.71 -6.32 -11.02
CA ILE A 602 25.92 -5.51 -11.24
C ILE A 602 26.90 -5.57 -10.06
N ALA A 603 26.66 -6.42 -9.06
CA ALA A 603 27.46 -6.46 -7.83
C ALA A 603 28.76 -7.29 -7.92
N ARG A 604 29.14 -7.74 -9.13
CA ARG A 604 30.31 -8.62 -9.36
C ARG A 604 31.51 -7.85 -9.94
N PRO A 605 32.75 -8.30 -9.68
CA PRO A 605 33.15 -9.42 -8.82
C PRO A 605 33.02 -9.10 -7.32
N ASP A 606 33.18 -10.12 -6.45
CA ASP A 606 33.18 -9.95 -4.99
C ASP A 606 34.34 -9.04 -4.52
N PRO A 607 34.13 -8.20 -3.48
CA PRO A 607 35.16 -7.26 -3.03
C PRO A 607 36.34 -7.99 -2.36
N GLN A 608 37.55 -7.53 -2.67
CA GLN A 608 38.80 -8.14 -2.19
C GLN A 608 39.34 -7.48 -0.93
N THR A 609 38.98 -6.23 -0.65
CA THR A 609 39.49 -5.47 0.51
C THR A 609 38.38 -4.72 1.23
N TRP A 610 38.63 -4.33 2.48
CA TRP A 610 37.72 -3.45 3.22
C TRP A 610 37.49 -2.12 2.51
N LYS A 611 38.53 -1.47 1.98
CA LYS A 611 38.36 -0.22 1.22
C LYS A 611 37.43 -0.39 0.04
N GLU A 612 37.57 -1.46 -0.74
CA GLU A 612 36.68 -1.75 -1.86
C GLU A 612 35.24 -2.01 -1.41
N LEU A 613 35.05 -2.80 -0.35
CA LEU A 613 33.74 -3.09 0.23
C LEU A 613 33.02 -1.81 0.67
N MET A 614 33.75 -0.87 1.29
CA MET A 614 33.15 0.34 1.85
C MET A 614 32.84 1.42 0.80
N LEU A 615 33.22 1.25 -0.48
CA LEU A 615 32.93 2.23 -1.52
C LEU A 615 31.42 2.35 -1.76
N PRO A 616 30.86 3.57 -1.90
CA PRO A 616 29.46 3.72 -2.25
C PRO A 616 29.06 3.06 -3.57
N THR A 617 29.95 3.07 -4.56
CA THR A 617 29.73 2.35 -5.83
C THR A 617 29.59 0.85 -5.64
N ARG A 618 30.29 0.28 -4.64
CA ARG A 618 30.17 -1.12 -4.27
C ARG A 618 28.87 -1.37 -3.52
N LEU A 619 28.59 -0.59 -2.47
CA LEU A 619 27.43 -0.84 -1.61
C LEU A 619 26.09 -0.59 -2.32
N PHE A 620 26.00 0.43 -3.18
CA PHE A 620 24.80 0.69 -3.99
C PHE A 620 24.63 -0.26 -5.18
N SER A 621 25.62 -1.12 -5.47
CA SER A 621 25.48 -2.20 -6.46
C SER A 621 24.65 -3.38 -5.94
N TYR A 622 24.50 -3.51 -4.62
CA TYR A 622 23.66 -4.55 -4.00
C TYR A 622 22.20 -4.12 -3.97
N GLY A 623 21.34 -4.99 -4.50
CA GLY A 623 19.92 -4.78 -4.67
C GLY A 623 19.54 -4.50 -6.11
N SER A 624 18.57 -3.61 -6.30
CA SER A 624 18.13 -3.19 -7.63
C SER A 624 19.26 -2.51 -8.44
N PRO A 625 19.48 -2.88 -9.71
CA PRO A 625 20.61 -2.36 -10.52
C PRO A 625 20.53 -0.86 -10.78
N PHE A 626 19.33 -0.28 -10.68
CA PHE A 626 19.11 1.16 -10.86
C PHE A 626 20.03 2.02 -9.98
N TYR A 627 20.15 1.69 -8.69
CA TYR A 627 20.81 2.56 -7.73
C TYR A 627 22.32 2.63 -7.96
N GLY A 628 22.96 1.51 -8.27
CA GLY A 628 24.39 1.47 -8.60
C GLY A 628 24.70 2.21 -9.91
N LEU A 629 23.92 1.97 -10.97
CA LEU A 629 24.11 2.64 -12.27
C LEU A 629 23.90 4.16 -12.13
N TYR A 630 22.78 4.57 -11.53
CA TYR A 630 22.46 5.98 -11.38
C TYR A 630 23.49 6.72 -10.52
N TYR A 631 23.98 6.10 -9.44
CA TYR A 631 25.02 6.70 -8.60
C TYR A 631 26.36 6.85 -9.33
N ASN A 632 26.75 5.86 -10.13
CA ASN A 632 28.03 5.87 -10.86
C ASN A 632 28.11 7.04 -11.85
N ASP A 633 27.02 7.37 -12.52
CA ASP A 633 26.99 8.51 -13.44
C ASP A 633 26.77 9.84 -12.68
N LEU A 634 25.91 9.83 -11.65
CA LEU A 634 25.60 11.05 -10.90
C LEU A 634 26.79 11.58 -10.12
N ARG A 635 27.66 10.71 -9.61
CA ARG A 635 28.88 11.15 -8.90
C ARG A 635 29.89 11.83 -9.83
N GLU A 636 29.91 11.50 -11.12
CA GLU A 636 30.80 12.17 -12.08
C GLU A 636 30.27 13.58 -12.39
N LEU A 637 28.93 13.75 -12.41
CA LEU A 637 28.28 15.04 -12.65
C LEU A 637 28.21 15.93 -11.39
N ARG A 638 27.89 15.36 -10.24
CA ARG A 638 27.67 16.07 -8.95
C ARG A 638 28.20 15.26 -7.75
N PRO A 639 29.53 15.15 -7.56
CA PRO A 639 30.13 14.31 -6.52
C PRO A 639 29.60 14.59 -5.10
N GLU A 640 29.46 15.88 -4.74
CA GLU A 640 29.13 16.31 -3.38
C GLU A 640 27.69 15.97 -2.95
N SER A 641 26.73 15.95 -3.88
CA SER A 641 25.32 15.70 -3.60
C SER A 641 24.83 14.33 -4.06
N ALA A 642 25.62 13.58 -4.85
CA ALA A 642 25.20 12.32 -5.46
C ALA A 642 24.65 11.30 -4.45
N MET A 643 25.33 11.15 -3.30
CA MET A 643 24.91 10.21 -2.26
C MET A 643 23.62 10.65 -1.56
N GLY A 644 23.51 11.94 -1.22
CA GLY A 644 22.29 12.50 -0.61
C GLY A 644 21.09 12.33 -1.53
N ASN A 645 21.25 12.73 -2.80
CA ASN A 645 20.21 12.61 -3.82
C ASN A 645 19.76 11.16 -4.03
N LEU A 646 20.70 10.20 -4.08
CA LEU A 646 20.36 8.78 -4.24
C LEU A 646 19.54 8.25 -3.05
N LEU A 647 19.92 8.62 -1.82
CA LEU A 647 19.20 8.22 -0.62
C LEU A 647 17.83 8.88 -0.54
N ASP A 648 17.70 10.13 -0.99
CA ASP A 648 16.41 10.83 -1.07
C ASP A 648 15.49 10.16 -2.11
N ILE A 649 16.04 9.72 -3.26
CA ILE A 649 15.30 8.90 -4.24
C ILE A 649 14.85 7.59 -3.61
N ALA A 650 15.75 6.87 -2.93
CA ALA A 650 15.43 5.59 -2.28
C ALA A 650 14.35 5.75 -1.20
N GLN A 651 14.46 6.78 -0.36
CA GLN A 651 13.46 7.12 0.65
C GLN A 651 12.11 7.46 0.02
N GLY A 652 12.08 8.31 -1.01
CA GLY A 652 10.84 8.68 -1.67
C GLY A 652 10.16 7.51 -2.38
N LYS A 653 10.94 6.54 -2.87
CA LYS A 653 10.40 5.27 -3.41
C LYS A 653 9.94 4.30 -2.34
N LEU A 654 10.51 4.35 -1.15
CA LEU A 654 10.09 3.53 -0.02
C LEU A 654 8.80 4.07 0.63
N LEU A 655 8.67 5.39 0.73
CA LEU A 655 7.54 6.06 1.37
C LEU A 655 6.41 6.46 0.41
N CYS A 656 6.66 6.42 -0.90
CA CYS A 656 5.75 6.94 -1.92
C CYS A 656 5.46 8.46 -1.78
N GLU A 657 6.37 9.22 -1.15
CA GLU A 657 6.26 10.66 -0.91
C GLU A 657 7.61 11.36 -1.14
N GLU A 658 7.59 12.63 -1.56
CA GLU A 658 8.82 13.40 -1.83
C GLU A 658 9.36 14.14 -0.61
N SER A 659 8.49 14.50 0.34
CA SER A 659 8.86 15.16 1.59
C SER A 659 8.55 14.24 2.75
N THR A 660 9.44 14.15 3.73
CA THR A 660 9.17 13.45 4.98
C THR A 660 8.03 14.14 5.72
N SER A 661 6.88 13.49 5.77
CA SER A 661 5.78 13.80 6.69
C SER A 661 6.28 13.70 8.13
N SER A 662 5.64 14.38 9.08
CA SER A 662 6.02 14.24 10.48
C SER A 662 5.84 12.78 10.96
N PRO A 663 6.55 12.33 12.02
CA PRO A 663 6.42 10.97 12.55
C PRO A 663 4.95 10.51 12.72
N SER A 664 4.12 11.38 13.28
CA SER A 664 2.68 11.19 13.52
C SER A 664 1.80 11.07 12.27
N GLN A 665 2.36 11.28 11.07
CA GLN A 665 1.65 11.26 9.79
C GLN A 665 2.03 10.04 8.93
N LEU A 666 3.00 9.21 9.36
CA LEU A 666 3.35 8.01 8.61
C LEU A 666 2.18 7.03 8.59
N SER A 667 1.77 6.65 7.39
CA SER A 667 0.77 5.61 7.17
C SER A 667 1.33 4.23 7.52
N LYS A 668 0.43 3.30 7.85
CA LYS A 668 0.78 1.91 8.14
C LYS A 668 1.63 1.25 7.04
N PRO A 669 1.32 1.34 5.73
CA PRO A 669 2.18 0.83 4.66
C PRO A 669 3.60 1.40 4.67
N GLN A 670 3.76 2.71 4.93
CA GLN A 670 5.08 3.36 5.01
C GLN A 670 5.90 2.79 6.17
N ILE A 671 5.29 2.57 7.33
CA ILE A 671 5.95 1.96 8.50
C ILE A 671 6.40 0.54 8.18
N PHE A 672 5.54 -0.26 7.56
CA PHE A 672 5.90 -1.61 7.10
C PHE A 672 7.00 -1.60 6.04
N ALA A 673 7.09 -0.55 5.22
CA ALA A 673 8.16 -0.40 4.24
C ALA A 673 9.51 -0.11 4.89
N LEU A 674 9.52 0.78 5.88
CA LEU A 674 10.70 1.11 6.68
C LEU A 674 11.21 -0.13 7.42
N PHE A 675 10.35 -0.76 8.24
CA PHE A 675 10.72 -1.97 8.98
C PHE A 675 10.95 -3.19 8.09
N GLY A 676 10.22 -3.33 6.99
CA GLY A 676 10.49 -4.34 5.97
C GLY A 676 11.93 -4.28 5.48
N SER A 677 12.42 -3.08 5.20
CA SER A 677 13.77 -2.85 4.66
C SER A 677 14.90 -3.01 5.68
N ILE A 678 14.63 -2.92 6.99
CA ILE A 678 15.68 -2.99 8.03
C ILE A 678 15.60 -4.23 8.92
N ILE A 679 14.42 -4.77 9.20
CA ILE A 679 14.23 -5.89 10.12
C ILE A 679 13.40 -7.02 9.54
N GLN A 680 12.65 -6.80 8.45
CA GLN A 680 11.82 -7.82 7.77
C GLN A 680 10.85 -8.56 8.73
N PRO A 681 9.81 -7.89 9.26
CA PRO A 681 8.80 -8.55 10.09
C PRO A 681 7.97 -9.53 9.23
N GLN A 682 7.64 -10.70 9.76
CA GLN A 682 6.84 -11.69 9.03
C GLN A 682 5.37 -11.24 8.98
N MET A 683 4.94 -10.82 7.79
CA MET A 683 3.57 -10.37 7.55
C MET A 683 2.62 -11.53 7.24
N SER A 684 1.38 -11.41 7.68
CA SER A 684 0.29 -12.31 7.31
C SER A 684 0.06 -12.29 5.80
N THR A 685 -0.01 -13.48 5.20
CA THR A 685 -0.26 -13.67 3.77
C THR A 685 -1.65 -13.21 3.34
N ILE A 686 -2.59 -13.06 4.29
CA ILE A 686 -4.02 -12.74 4.06
C ILE A 686 -4.26 -11.22 3.96
N SER A 687 -3.24 -10.39 4.24
CA SER A 687 -3.42 -8.93 4.27
C SER A 687 -3.47 -8.29 2.88
N SER A 688 -4.48 -7.46 2.63
CA SER A 688 -4.57 -6.54 1.48
C SER A 688 -3.35 -5.60 1.37
N LEU A 689 -2.62 -5.41 2.48
CA LEU A 689 -1.42 -4.59 2.58
C LEU A 689 -0.27 -5.06 1.66
N ASN A 690 -0.12 -6.37 1.41
CA ASN A 690 0.93 -6.89 0.52
C ASN A 690 0.82 -6.34 -0.90
N SER A 691 -0.41 -6.07 -1.34
CA SER A 691 -0.63 -5.41 -2.62
C SER A 691 0.00 -4.01 -2.54
N GLU A 692 -0.48 -3.17 -1.62
CA GLU A 692 -0.01 -1.79 -1.49
C GLU A 692 1.52 -1.65 -1.32
N LEU A 693 2.13 -2.55 -0.56
CA LEU A 693 3.58 -2.56 -0.36
C LEU A 693 4.35 -2.81 -1.67
N VAL A 694 3.87 -3.73 -2.50
CA VAL A 694 4.44 -3.97 -3.84
C VAL A 694 4.18 -2.78 -4.75
N SER A 695 2.99 -2.15 -4.63
CA SER A 695 2.61 -1.08 -5.54
C SER A 695 3.35 0.22 -5.35
N SER A 696 3.55 0.57 -4.09
CA SER A 696 3.83 1.94 -3.68
C SER A 696 5.10 2.04 -2.82
N HIS A 697 5.53 0.93 -2.22
CA HIS A 697 6.57 0.95 -1.18
C HIS A 697 7.74 -0.01 -1.45
N ALA A 698 8.05 -0.28 -2.72
CA ALA A 698 9.21 -1.06 -3.15
C ALA A 698 9.32 -2.51 -2.65
N ALA A 699 8.25 -3.10 -2.09
CA ALA A 699 8.25 -4.52 -1.75
C ALA A 699 8.32 -5.38 -3.02
N HIS A 700 9.02 -6.51 -2.93
CA HIS A 700 9.10 -7.49 -4.00
C HIS A 700 7.92 -8.44 -3.94
N CYS A 701 7.34 -8.72 -5.10
CA CYS A 701 6.31 -9.74 -5.23
C CYS A 701 6.97 -11.13 -5.22
N MET A 702 6.76 -11.89 -4.15
CA MET A 702 7.35 -13.22 -3.98
C MET A 702 6.49 -14.32 -4.58
N ARG A 703 5.17 -14.16 -4.46
CA ARG A 703 4.21 -15.14 -4.95
C ARG A 703 2.87 -14.48 -5.24
N ILE A 704 2.24 -14.99 -6.30
CA ILE A 704 0.83 -14.75 -6.61
C ILE A 704 0.20 -16.14 -6.67
N ASN A 705 -0.93 -16.33 -5.98
CA ASN A 705 -1.64 -17.62 -6.04
C ASN A 705 -2.33 -17.82 -7.40
N SER A 706 -2.82 -19.03 -7.68
CA SER A 706 -3.45 -19.36 -8.97
C SER A 706 -4.75 -18.61 -9.23
N ALA A 707 -5.44 -18.16 -8.18
CA ALA A 707 -6.66 -17.34 -8.29
C ALA A 707 -6.37 -15.84 -8.45
N CYS A 708 -5.10 -15.41 -8.40
CA CYS A 708 -4.66 -14.03 -8.51
C CYS A 708 -5.28 -13.04 -7.50
N ASP A 709 -5.78 -13.55 -6.37
CA ASP A 709 -6.37 -12.76 -5.28
C ASP A 709 -5.50 -12.69 -4.02
N LEU A 710 -4.44 -13.52 -3.94
CA LEU A 710 -3.46 -13.49 -2.85
C LEU A 710 -2.07 -13.14 -3.38
N ILE A 711 -1.51 -12.04 -2.86
CA ILE A 711 -0.14 -11.59 -3.15
C ILE A 711 0.67 -11.71 -1.87
N THR A 712 1.81 -12.39 -1.96
CA THR A 712 2.83 -12.38 -0.90
C THR A 712 3.94 -11.42 -1.32
N SER A 713 4.23 -10.45 -0.46
CA SER A 713 5.29 -9.47 -0.67
C SER A 713 6.39 -9.62 0.37
N ASP A 714 7.61 -9.18 0.02
CA ASP A 714 8.75 -9.22 0.92
C ASP A 714 9.79 -8.15 0.58
N TYR A 715 10.67 -7.84 1.52
CA TYR A 715 11.78 -6.91 1.35
C TYR A 715 13.11 -7.66 1.30
N PRO A 716 13.59 -8.04 0.09
CA PRO A 716 14.91 -8.62 -0.03
C PRO A 716 15.97 -7.61 0.40
N SER A 717 17.08 -8.12 0.92
CA SER A 717 18.25 -7.35 1.31
C SER A 717 18.67 -6.39 0.20
N GLN A 718 18.50 -5.10 0.46
CA GLN A 718 18.84 -4.00 -0.45
C GLN A 718 19.46 -2.90 0.39
N PHE A 719 20.78 -2.78 0.30
CA PHE A 719 21.57 -1.90 1.15
C PHE A 719 21.08 -0.44 1.09
N VAL A 720 20.73 0.04 -0.09
CA VAL A 720 20.26 1.42 -0.33
C VAL A 720 18.94 1.73 0.39
N TYR A 721 17.97 0.81 0.38
CA TYR A 721 16.70 1.00 1.09
C TYR A 721 16.89 0.90 2.60
N ALA A 722 17.73 -0.04 3.07
CA ALA A 722 18.10 -0.12 4.48
C ALA A 722 18.78 1.17 4.96
N SER A 723 19.72 1.74 4.20
CA SER A 723 20.36 3.02 4.52
C SER A 723 19.38 4.19 4.52
N ALA A 724 18.45 4.25 3.56
CA ALA A 724 17.42 5.28 3.51
C ALA A 724 16.46 5.19 4.71
N ALA A 725 16.00 3.99 5.05
CA ALA A 725 15.13 3.76 6.20
C ALA A 725 15.83 4.11 7.53
N ASN A 726 17.08 3.67 7.71
CA ASN A 726 17.85 4.01 8.91
C ASN A 726 18.13 5.50 9.04
N ARG A 727 18.36 6.22 7.94
CA ARG A 727 18.54 7.68 7.97
C ARG A 727 17.31 8.38 8.58
N LEU A 728 16.11 7.89 8.28
CA LEU A 728 14.87 8.41 8.85
C LEU A 728 14.68 7.97 10.32
N LEU A 729 14.86 6.68 10.61
CA LEU A 729 14.58 6.10 11.92
C LEU A 729 15.62 6.46 12.99
N THR A 730 16.82 6.92 12.59
CA THR A 730 17.93 7.14 13.54
C THR A 730 18.68 8.47 13.41
N ILE A 731 18.56 9.26 12.32
CA ILE A 731 19.54 10.36 12.05
C ILE A 731 18.90 11.76 11.83
N THR A 732 17.59 11.94 11.77
CA THR A 732 16.98 13.17 11.20
C THR A 732 17.38 14.48 11.90
N LYS A 733 18.25 15.27 11.25
CA LYS A 733 18.53 16.69 11.57
C LYS A 733 17.26 17.54 11.40
N LYS A 734 16.94 18.42 12.35
CA LYS A 734 16.02 19.53 12.08
C LYS A 734 16.75 20.55 11.17
N PHE A 735 16.13 20.91 10.05
CA PHE A 735 16.56 22.07 9.26
C PHE A 735 16.29 23.31 10.11
N VAL A 736 17.33 23.95 10.65
CA VAL A 736 17.20 25.29 11.23
C VAL A 736 17.27 26.27 10.05
N PRO A 737 16.18 27.01 9.74
CA PRO A 737 16.26 28.07 8.75
C PRO A 737 17.31 29.08 9.23
N LYS A 738 18.30 29.38 8.38
CA LYS A 738 19.16 30.55 8.58
C LYS A 738 18.30 31.80 8.35
N ASP A 739 17.59 32.24 9.37
CA ASP A 739 16.94 33.55 9.32
C ASP A 739 18.00 34.65 9.50
N LYS A 740 18.33 35.24 8.34
CA LYS A 740 18.62 36.66 8.11
C LYS A 740 19.25 37.43 9.27
N THR A 741 20.58 37.39 9.36
CA THR A 741 21.34 38.55 9.83
C THR A 741 21.33 39.62 8.72
N ASN A 742 20.43 40.59 8.83
CA ASN A 742 20.65 41.98 8.42
C ASN A 742 19.46 42.86 8.84
N ARG A 743 19.53 43.47 10.02
CA ARG A 743 19.48 44.93 10.17
C ARG A 743 19.82 45.36 11.59
N SER A 744 20.60 46.42 11.60
CA SER A 744 21.30 47.08 12.69
C SER A 744 20.43 47.99 13.58
N VAL A 745 21.02 48.28 14.75
CA VAL A 745 20.97 49.49 15.59
C VAL A 745 20.00 49.52 16.79
N ALA A 746 20.64 49.74 17.96
CA ALA A 746 20.28 50.57 19.12
C ALA A 746 19.94 49.85 20.43
N GLY A 747 20.94 49.86 21.35
CA GLY A 747 20.74 50.39 22.70
C GLY A 747 20.82 49.42 23.88
N GLY A 748 21.82 49.62 24.74
CA GLY A 748 21.66 49.43 26.20
C GLY A 748 22.62 48.47 26.89
N ASP A 749 23.62 49.04 27.56
CA ASP A 749 24.51 48.46 28.58
C ASP A 749 23.86 47.53 29.61
N ALA A 750 24.56 46.45 29.97
CA ALA A 750 24.95 46.13 31.36
C ALA A 750 25.92 44.93 31.38
N GLY A 751 27.06 45.10 32.06
CA GLY A 751 28.18 44.16 32.10
C GLY A 751 27.97 42.89 32.92
N GLY A 752 28.89 41.94 32.72
CA GLY A 752 28.99 40.70 33.48
C GLY A 752 30.14 39.84 32.97
N ASP A 753 31.27 39.96 33.65
CA ASP A 753 32.52 39.23 33.51
C ASP A 753 32.35 37.72 33.79
N ALA A 754 32.84 36.84 32.90
CA ALA A 754 33.19 35.45 33.21
C ALA A 754 33.89 34.75 32.01
N GLY A 755 35.21 34.61 32.13
CA GLY A 755 35.91 33.31 32.03
C GLY A 755 35.92 32.58 30.69
N GLU A 756 37.09 32.56 30.07
CA GLU A 756 37.53 31.57 29.09
C GLU A 756 37.26 30.13 29.57
N ASP A 757 36.50 29.37 28.79
CA ASP A 757 36.61 27.90 28.75
C ASP A 757 36.64 27.45 27.30
N ALA A 758 37.85 27.07 26.86
CA ALA A 758 38.12 26.49 25.56
C ALA A 758 37.73 25.01 25.57
N GLY A 759 36.54 24.70 25.05
CA GLY A 759 36.10 23.34 24.71
C GLY A 759 35.74 23.27 23.22
N GLY A 760 36.60 22.66 22.41
CA GLY A 760 36.38 22.49 20.97
C GLY A 760 35.13 21.65 20.68
N ASP A 761 34.17 22.28 20.01
CA ASP A 761 32.89 21.71 19.57
C ASP A 761 33.11 20.65 18.47
N ALA A 762 33.05 19.38 18.86
CA ALA A 762 32.82 18.27 17.94
C ALA A 762 31.32 18.20 17.66
N GLY A 763 30.88 18.77 16.54
CA GLY A 763 29.46 18.92 16.17
C GLY A 763 28.62 17.67 16.45
N GLY A 764 27.80 17.73 17.50
CA GLY A 764 26.93 16.65 17.94
C GLY A 764 25.83 16.36 16.93
N VAL A 765 25.74 15.10 16.47
CA VAL A 765 24.56 14.60 15.76
C VAL A 765 23.44 14.41 16.79
N GLN A 766 22.36 15.18 16.68
CA GLN A 766 21.20 15.08 17.57
C GLN A 766 20.24 14.00 17.03
N TYR A 767 19.98 12.97 17.84
CA TYR A 767 19.09 11.85 17.52
C TYR A 767 17.64 12.18 17.90
N TYR A 768 16.68 11.91 17.02
CA TYR A 768 15.25 12.03 17.31
C TYR A 768 14.60 10.64 17.25
N ASP A 769 13.97 10.23 18.34
CA ASP A 769 13.42 8.89 18.50
C ASP A 769 11.97 8.76 18.02
N GLU A 770 11.31 9.87 17.71
CA GLU A 770 9.87 9.95 17.38
C GLU A 770 9.48 8.98 16.26
N TYR A 771 10.18 9.00 15.12
CA TYR A 771 9.91 8.08 14.00
C TYR A 771 10.01 6.61 14.42
N LEU A 772 11.04 6.27 15.18
CA LEU A 772 11.25 4.89 15.61
C LEU A 772 10.17 4.45 16.60
N ILE A 773 9.79 5.32 17.54
CA ILE A 773 8.73 5.07 18.52
C ILE A 773 7.38 4.84 17.83
N ASP A 774 6.99 5.72 16.91
CA ASP A 774 5.73 5.60 16.18
C ASP A 774 5.69 4.31 15.36
N CYS A 775 6.80 3.97 14.69
CA CYS A 775 6.91 2.70 13.98
C CYS A 775 6.78 1.49 14.91
N ILE A 776 7.42 1.50 16.10
CA ILE A 776 7.32 0.41 17.09
C ILE A 776 5.88 0.26 17.58
N ASN A 777 5.20 1.37 17.87
CA ASN A 777 3.82 1.37 18.36
C ASN A 777 2.86 0.78 17.30
N GLU A 778 2.99 1.19 16.04
CA GLU A 778 2.20 0.62 14.95
C GLU A 778 2.51 -0.86 14.68
N LEU A 779 3.76 -1.28 14.87
CA LEU A 779 4.12 -2.69 14.80
C LEU A 779 3.47 -3.49 15.92
N ALA A 780 3.38 -2.94 17.13
CA ALA A 780 2.66 -3.56 18.25
C ALA A 780 1.16 -3.71 17.91
N LEU A 781 0.52 -2.66 17.39
CA LEU A 781 -0.86 -2.73 16.91
C LEU A 781 -1.03 -3.77 15.80
N ALA A 782 -0.07 -3.92 14.91
CA ALA A 782 -0.14 -4.93 13.86
C ALA A 782 -0.01 -6.37 14.40
N VAL A 783 0.79 -6.59 15.45
CA VAL A 783 0.85 -7.88 16.14
C VAL A 783 -0.48 -8.18 16.84
N GLN A 784 -1.04 -7.20 17.55
CA GLN A 784 -2.33 -7.31 18.24
C GLN A 784 -3.45 -7.71 17.28
N ASN A 785 -3.49 -7.08 16.11
CA ASN A 785 -4.45 -7.33 15.03
C ASN A 785 -4.15 -8.59 14.19
N GLY A 786 -3.13 -9.37 14.55
CA GLY A 786 -2.75 -10.61 13.84
C GLY A 786 -2.20 -10.41 12.41
N LEU A 787 -1.78 -9.18 12.06
CA LEU A 787 -1.10 -8.90 10.79
C LEU A 787 0.37 -9.31 10.81
N VAL A 788 0.97 -9.36 11.99
CA VAL A 788 2.33 -9.88 12.23
C VAL A 788 2.23 -11.03 13.23
N ALA A 789 3.02 -12.08 13.02
CA ALA A 789 3.00 -13.24 13.90
C ALA A 789 3.46 -12.88 15.33
N SER A 790 2.62 -13.17 16.33
CA SER A 790 2.93 -12.92 17.75
C SER A 790 4.08 -13.77 18.32
N GLY A 791 4.48 -14.84 17.63
CA GLY A 791 5.57 -15.73 18.07
C GLY A 791 6.94 -15.07 18.04
N ASP A 792 7.12 -14.03 17.23
CA ASP A 792 8.44 -13.48 16.91
C ASP A 792 8.68 -12.10 17.56
N VAL A 793 7.80 -11.63 18.44
CA VAL A 793 7.87 -10.25 18.98
C VAL A 793 9.17 -9.94 19.71
N GLY A 794 9.71 -10.91 20.45
CA GLY A 794 10.99 -10.75 21.12
C GLY A 794 12.13 -10.61 20.10
N GLU A 795 12.16 -11.49 19.10
CA GLU A 795 13.18 -11.48 18.05
C GLU A 795 13.10 -10.21 17.19
N ILE A 796 11.89 -9.73 16.89
CA ILE A 796 11.65 -8.44 16.24
C ILE A 796 12.26 -7.30 17.08
N ALA A 797 11.96 -7.24 18.38
CA ALA A 797 12.50 -6.22 19.27
C ALA A 797 14.04 -6.27 19.33
N THR A 798 14.62 -7.47 19.40
CA THR A 798 16.08 -7.64 19.36
C THR A 798 16.70 -7.12 18.05
N ARG A 799 16.08 -7.35 16.88
CA ARG A 799 16.57 -6.78 15.61
C ARG A 799 16.55 -5.25 15.62
N ILE A 800 15.48 -4.65 16.14
CA ILE A 800 15.36 -3.18 16.27
C ILE A 800 16.51 -2.63 17.15
N ILE A 801 16.75 -3.27 18.30
CA ILE A 801 17.84 -2.91 19.22
C ILE A 801 19.21 -3.00 18.52
N LEU A 802 19.48 -4.13 17.83
CA LEU A 802 20.78 -4.37 17.20
C LEU A 802 21.05 -3.43 16.03
N VAL A 803 20.05 -3.14 15.18
CA VAL A 803 20.18 -2.17 14.08
C VAL A 803 20.42 -0.76 14.63
N ARG A 804 19.67 -0.35 15.66
CA ARG A 804 19.86 0.95 16.30
C ARG A 804 21.26 1.08 16.90
N ALA A 805 21.71 0.08 17.66
CA ALA A 805 23.05 0.06 18.23
C ALA A 805 24.11 0.15 17.11
N ALA A 806 23.94 -0.60 16.02
CA ALA A 806 24.85 -0.57 14.89
C ALA A 806 24.90 0.82 14.26
N CYS A 807 23.78 1.52 14.09
CA CYS A 807 23.73 2.88 13.57
C CYS A 807 24.42 3.91 14.48
N MET A 808 24.22 3.82 15.81
CA MET A 808 24.78 4.77 16.78
C MET A 808 26.27 4.53 17.09
N THR A 809 26.77 3.33 16.83
CA THR A 809 28.15 2.95 17.14
C THR A 809 29.14 3.79 16.35
N LYS A 810 30.22 4.24 17.01
CA LYS A 810 31.36 4.92 16.39
C LYS A 810 31.89 4.12 15.19
N LYS A 811 32.02 4.80 14.04
CA LYS A 811 32.40 4.18 12.77
C LYS A 811 33.89 4.27 12.51
N ILE A 812 34.41 3.28 11.80
CA ILE A 812 35.77 3.31 11.24
C ILE A 812 35.70 4.12 9.94
N ASN A 813 36.44 5.23 9.90
CA ASN A 813 36.55 6.06 8.70
C ASN A 813 37.64 5.48 7.79
N VAL A 814 37.27 5.16 6.56
CA VAL A 814 38.22 4.70 5.52
C VAL A 814 38.69 5.91 4.72
N THR A 815 40.00 6.07 4.58
CA THR A 815 40.61 7.24 3.96
C THR A 815 40.19 7.36 2.49
N GLY A 816 39.62 8.50 2.12
CA GLY A 816 39.15 8.78 0.75
C GLY A 816 37.83 8.09 0.37
N VAL A 817 37.10 7.50 1.31
CA VAL A 817 35.79 6.88 1.07
C VAL A 817 34.67 7.70 1.72
N PRO A 818 33.66 8.18 0.96
CA PRO A 818 32.52 8.90 1.52
C PRO A 818 31.72 8.03 2.50
N SER A 819 31.36 8.60 3.66
CA SER A 819 30.59 7.88 4.69
C SER A 819 29.10 7.84 4.37
N ILE A 820 28.56 6.64 4.14
CA ILE A 820 27.11 6.43 4.00
C ILE A 820 26.47 6.37 5.40
N PRO A 821 25.32 7.03 5.64
CA PRO A 821 24.54 6.86 6.87
C PRO A 821 24.25 5.39 7.19
N CYS A 822 24.63 4.95 8.40
CA CYS A 822 24.62 3.55 8.84
C CYS A 822 25.33 2.56 7.89
N GLY A 823 26.15 3.04 6.96
CA GLY A 823 26.80 2.24 5.92
C GLY A 823 28.29 2.03 6.15
N SER A 824 28.74 2.16 7.39
CA SER A 824 30.15 2.05 7.79
C SER A 824 30.36 0.91 8.78
N SER A 825 31.51 0.23 8.66
CA SER A 825 31.94 -0.79 9.62
C SER A 825 32.32 -0.18 10.98
N ALA A 826 32.25 -0.99 12.04
CA ALA A 826 32.64 -0.61 13.39
C ALA A 826 33.50 -1.69 14.04
N ARG A 827 34.27 -1.33 15.07
CA ARG A 827 34.95 -2.33 15.92
C ARG A 827 33.92 -3.00 16.82
N LEU A 828 34.07 -4.29 17.07
CA LEU A 828 33.18 -5.05 17.94
C LEU A 828 33.16 -4.45 19.36
N GLN A 829 34.31 -4.03 19.88
CA GLN A 829 34.39 -3.37 21.19
C GLN A 829 33.53 -2.09 21.29
N ASP A 830 33.50 -1.27 20.24
CA ASP A 830 32.75 -0.01 20.24
C ASP A 830 31.24 -0.29 20.15
N PHE A 831 30.86 -1.34 19.43
CA PHE A 831 29.48 -1.81 19.35
C PHE A 831 28.98 -2.33 20.70
N LEU A 832 29.80 -3.13 21.40
CA LEU A 832 29.47 -3.61 22.74
C LEU A 832 29.41 -2.47 23.77
N GLN A 833 30.31 -1.49 23.67
CA GLN A 833 30.23 -0.28 24.49
C GLN A 833 28.94 0.51 24.21
N THR A 834 28.50 0.60 22.96
CA THR A 834 27.23 1.25 22.59
C THR A 834 26.03 0.52 23.18
N LEU A 835 26.03 -0.82 23.16
CA LEU A 835 24.95 -1.64 23.73
C LEU A 835 24.91 -1.58 25.26
N THR A 836 26.06 -1.60 25.92
CA THR A 836 26.16 -1.77 27.38
C THR A 836 26.33 -0.46 28.14
N GLY A 837 26.82 0.59 27.48
CA GLY A 837 27.26 1.83 28.12
C GLY A 837 28.55 1.69 28.93
N LYS A 838 29.24 0.56 28.85
CA LYS A 838 30.42 0.22 29.65
C LYS A 838 31.67 0.10 28.80
N ASP A 839 32.82 0.44 29.38
CA ASP A 839 34.09 0.13 28.74
C ASP A 839 34.27 -1.39 28.62
N CYS A 840 34.97 -1.86 27.58
CA CYS A 840 35.19 -3.28 27.34
C CYS A 840 35.85 -4.03 28.52
N ASN A 841 36.59 -3.32 29.38
CA ASN A 841 37.19 -3.89 30.60
C ASN A 841 36.18 -4.04 31.75
N GLU A 842 35.05 -3.33 31.71
CA GLU A 842 33.98 -3.35 32.71
C GLU A 842 32.83 -4.28 32.32
N ILE A 843 32.78 -4.70 31.05
CA ILE A 843 31.80 -5.67 30.58
C ILE A 843 32.12 -7.03 31.19
N GLN A 844 31.14 -7.61 31.88
CA GLN A 844 31.23 -8.97 32.39
C GLN A 844 30.97 -9.95 31.25
N PHE A 845 32.05 -10.42 30.64
CA PHE A 845 32.01 -11.57 29.75
C PHE A 845 32.09 -12.84 30.58
N GLY A 846 31.23 -13.82 30.29
CA GLY A 846 31.59 -15.17 30.66
C GLY A 846 32.30 -15.83 29.48
N SER A 847 33.55 -16.19 29.70
CA SER A 847 34.39 -16.85 28.71
C SER A 847 35.02 -18.08 29.34
N MET A 848 35.26 -19.11 28.52
CA MET A 848 36.11 -20.24 28.91
C MET A 848 37.59 -19.82 28.96
N ARG A 849 38.02 -18.82 28.16
CA ARG A 849 39.42 -18.35 28.08
C ARG A 849 39.51 -16.84 27.82
N LYS A 850 40.38 -16.14 28.55
CA LYS A 850 40.59 -14.69 28.38
C LYS A 850 41.15 -14.32 27.00
N GLU A 851 41.97 -15.20 26.42
CA GLU A 851 42.54 -15.03 25.07
C GLU A 851 41.48 -14.96 23.97
N ASP A 852 40.40 -15.74 24.09
CA ASP A 852 39.29 -15.74 23.13
C ASP A 852 38.54 -14.40 23.17
N GLN A 853 38.30 -13.87 24.37
CA GLN A 853 37.69 -12.55 24.59
C GLN A 853 38.58 -11.45 23.99
N ASP A 854 39.86 -11.45 24.33
CA ASP A 854 40.83 -10.49 23.83
C ASP A 854 40.90 -10.48 22.30
N THR A 855 40.87 -11.66 21.67
CA THR A 855 40.88 -11.82 20.23
C THR A 855 39.66 -11.14 19.60
N LEU A 856 38.46 -11.40 20.14
CA LEU A 856 37.22 -10.80 19.66
C LEU A 856 37.21 -9.28 19.83
N LEU A 857 37.61 -8.77 20.99
CA LEU A 857 37.55 -7.33 21.29
C LEU A 857 38.58 -6.53 20.48
N ARG A 858 39.82 -7.02 20.40
CA ARG A 858 40.91 -6.30 19.72
C ARG A 858 40.82 -6.37 18.20
N ARG A 859 40.41 -7.52 17.65
CA ARG A 859 40.46 -7.78 16.19
C ARG A 859 39.09 -7.77 15.53
N GLY A 860 38.01 -7.87 16.30
CA GLY A 860 36.65 -7.96 15.78
C GLY A 860 36.20 -6.68 15.09
N ARG A 861 35.79 -6.81 13.83
CA ARG A 861 35.15 -5.77 13.02
C ARG A 861 33.79 -6.27 12.54
N ILE A 862 32.77 -5.43 12.66
CA ILE A 862 31.39 -5.74 12.26
C ILE A 862 30.91 -4.78 11.20
N PHE A 863 30.00 -5.24 10.35
CA PHE A 863 29.34 -4.41 9.36
C PHE A 863 27.96 -4.98 9.00
N PHE A 864 26.90 -4.31 9.45
CA PHE A 864 25.54 -4.53 8.99
C PHE A 864 24.66 -3.29 9.23
N ASN A 865 23.57 -3.17 8.47
CA ASN A 865 22.55 -2.13 8.65
C ASN A 865 21.10 -2.67 8.55
N HIS A 866 20.93 -3.96 8.27
CA HIS A 866 19.61 -4.59 8.18
C HIS A 866 19.68 -6.10 8.46
N PHE A 867 18.51 -6.69 8.67
CA PHE A 867 18.29 -8.12 8.82
C PHE A 867 17.47 -8.69 7.67
N ASN A 868 17.80 -9.92 7.27
CA ASN A 868 16.88 -10.75 6.48
C ASN A 868 16.69 -12.15 7.06
N LEU A 869 15.53 -12.74 6.80
CA LEU A 869 15.23 -14.13 7.11
C LEU A 869 15.97 -15.09 6.16
N ILE A 870 16.68 -16.07 6.72
CA ILE A 870 17.30 -17.16 5.96
C ILE A 870 16.59 -18.49 6.22
N GLN A 871 16.58 -19.36 5.21
CA GLN A 871 15.95 -20.70 5.27
C GLN A 871 16.98 -21.83 5.42
N TYR A 872 18.22 -21.48 5.75
CA TYR A 872 19.36 -22.40 5.84
C TYR A 872 20.29 -21.97 6.99
N THR A 873 21.19 -22.85 7.40
CA THR A 873 22.24 -22.55 8.39
C THR A 873 23.51 -22.06 7.67
N PRO A 874 24.03 -20.86 7.99
CA PRO A 874 25.18 -20.30 7.28
C PRO A 874 26.50 -20.96 7.72
N ASN A 875 27.40 -21.15 6.75
CA ASN A 875 28.81 -21.49 7.01
C ASN A 875 29.72 -20.26 6.82
N ALA A 876 31.01 -20.39 7.12
CA ALA A 876 31.99 -19.29 7.02
C ALA A 876 32.00 -18.55 5.67
N ARG A 877 31.86 -19.27 4.54
CA ARG A 877 31.82 -18.64 3.20
C ARG A 877 30.56 -17.79 3.02
N VAL A 878 29.44 -18.26 3.56
CA VAL A 878 28.18 -17.52 3.51
C VAL A 878 28.24 -16.29 4.42
N PHE A 879 28.82 -16.39 5.62
CA PHE A 879 29.04 -15.23 6.49
C PHE A 879 29.87 -14.13 5.82
N LEU A 880 30.88 -14.50 5.01
CA LEU A 880 31.64 -13.53 4.21
C LEU A 880 30.75 -12.83 3.17
N LYS A 881 29.85 -13.55 2.50
CA LYS A 881 28.89 -12.94 1.55
C LYS A 881 27.86 -12.06 2.25
N MET A 882 27.44 -12.42 3.47
CA MET A 882 26.57 -11.58 4.29
C MET A 882 27.28 -10.27 4.66
N LEU A 883 28.56 -10.34 5.02
CA LEU A 883 29.40 -9.16 5.30
C LEU A 883 29.48 -8.23 4.10
N TYR A 884 29.65 -8.78 2.89
CA TYR A 884 29.73 -7.96 1.67
C TYR A 884 28.52 -7.07 1.42
N ARG A 885 27.34 -7.46 1.94
CA ARG A 885 26.07 -6.76 1.74
C ARG A 885 25.66 -5.93 2.96
N GLY A 886 26.45 -5.95 4.04
CA GLY A 886 26.06 -5.36 5.32
C GLY A 886 24.84 -6.05 5.93
N LEU A 887 24.76 -7.37 5.85
CA LEU A 887 23.59 -8.16 6.24
C LEU A 887 23.81 -8.91 7.56
N ALA A 888 22.91 -8.70 8.51
CA ALA A 888 22.65 -9.62 9.62
C ALA A 888 21.43 -10.50 9.29
N VAL A 889 21.21 -11.59 10.02
CA VAL A 889 20.15 -12.54 9.66
C VAL A 889 19.30 -13.00 10.84
N GLN A 890 18.01 -13.17 10.55
CA GLN A 890 17.09 -13.96 11.34
C GLN A 890 17.17 -15.40 10.83
N CYS A 891 17.37 -16.35 11.73
CA CYS A 891 17.43 -17.76 11.39
C CYS A 891 16.05 -18.32 11.00
N ARG A 892 16.07 -19.47 10.31
CA ARG A 892 14.85 -20.21 9.98
C ARG A 892 14.07 -20.61 11.24
N PRO A 893 12.74 -20.77 11.16
CA PRO A 893 11.98 -21.37 12.24
C PRO A 893 12.61 -22.70 12.69
N TYR A 894 12.67 -22.91 14.01
CA TYR A 894 13.28 -24.10 14.63
C TYR A 894 14.78 -24.29 14.38
N GLN A 895 15.51 -23.25 13.97
CA GLN A 895 16.97 -23.29 13.94
C GLN A 895 17.50 -23.69 15.34
N PRO A 896 18.35 -24.72 15.43
CA PRO A 896 18.99 -25.07 16.69
C PRO A 896 19.90 -23.93 17.20
N GLY A 897 19.78 -23.62 18.48
CA GLY A 897 20.78 -22.87 19.24
C GLY A 897 20.70 -21.34 19.15
N PHE A 898 20.45 -20.76 17.98
CA PHE A 898 20.45 -19.30 17.79
C PHE A 898 19.27 -18.81 16.96
N ASP A 899 18.65 -17.72 17.39
CA ASP A 899 17.54 -17.08 16.69
C ASP A 899 18.05 -16.12 15.61
N GLN A 900 19.18 -15.44 15.86
CA GLN A 900 19.78 -14.46 14.94
C GLN A 900 21.29 -14.58 14.88
N LEU A 901 21.89 -14.13 13.77
CA LEU A 901 23.33 -14.17 13.54
C LEU A 901 23.82 -12.89 12.85
N PHE A 902 25.04 -12.45 13.16
CA PHE A 902 25.76 -11.48 12.32
C PHE A 902 27.26 -11.83 12.22
N THR A 903 27.88 -11.43 11.12
CA THR A 903 29.29 -11.72 10.85
C THR A 903 30.22 -10.84 11.69
N VAL A 904 31.27 -11.45 12.25
CA VAL A 904 32.41 -10.77 12.86
C VAL A 904 33.65 -11.11 12.05
N TYR A 905 34.34 -10.10 11.53
CA TYR A 905 35.60 -10.27 10.82
C TYR A 905 36.77 -10.02 11.77
N LEU A 906 37.70 -10.96 11.86
CA LEU A 906 38.91 -10.81 12.67
C LEU A 906 40.04 -10.21 11.83
N VAL A 907 40.30 -8.92 12.03
CA VAL A 907 41.42 -8.22 11.38
C VAL A 907 42.74 -8.96 11.68
N PRO A 908 43.57 -9.29 10.66
CA PRO A 908 44.87 -9.91 10.88
C PRO A 908 45.78 -9.02 11.74
N GLU A 909 46.61 -9.64 12.57
CA GLU A 909 47.65 -8.89 13.28
C GLU A 909 48.72 -8.45 12.28
N SER A 910 49.03 -7.16 12.24
CA SER A 910 50.13 -6.62 11.44
C SER A 910 51.42 -7.37 11.79
N PRO A 911 52.24 -7.81 10.83
CA PRO A 911 53.55 -8.38 11.15
C PRO A 911 54.41 -7.28 11.78
N ASN A 912 54.59 -7.32 13.09
CA ASN A 912 55.48 -6.39 13.78
C ASN A 912 56.90 -6.48 13.17
N PRO A 913 57.58 -5.35 12.89
CA PRO A 913 59.00 -5.38 12.53
C PRO A 913 59.78 -5.98 13.71
N ARG A 914 60.52 -7.05 13.43
CA ARG A 914 61.36 -7.78 14.41
C ARG A 914 62.18 -6.79 15.23
N VAL A 915 61.93 -6.76 16.54
CA VAL A 915 62.79 -6.10 17.52
C VAL A 915 64.16 -6.76 17.46
N GLN A 916 65.15 -6.07 16.90
CA GLN A 916 66.57 -6.42 17.11
C GLN A 916 67.04 -5.90 18.48
N PRO A 917 68.02 -6.56 19.13
CA PRO A 917 68.37 -6.27 20.51
C PRO A 917 69.10 -4.93 20.65
N LYS A 918 68.79 -4.25 21.76
CA LYS A 918 69.31 -2.94 22.18
C LYS A 918 70.84 -2.87 22.17
N SER A 919 71.41 -1.99 21.33
CA SER A 919 72.72 -1.38 21.58
C SER A 919 72.54 0.05 22.10
N LYS A 920 73.09 0.32 23.29
CA LYS A 920 73.05 1.61 23.98
C LYS A 920 73.90 2.64 23.22
N SER A 921 73.33 3.78 22.82
CA SER A 921 74.08 5.04 22.70
C SER A 921 73.15 6.24 22.83
N LYS A 922 73.49 7.14 23.76
CA LYS A 922 72.86 8.45 23.96
C LYS A 922 73.23 9.38 22.80
N SER A 923 72.24 10.00 22.17
CA SER A 923 72.40 11.35 21.60
C SER A 923 71.03 12.01 21.40
N LYS A 924 70.92 13.24 21.89
CA LYS A 924 69.79 14.15 21.64
C LYS A 924 69.96 14.76 20.25
N SER A 925 69.03 14.53 19.33
CA SER A 925 68.79 15.48 18.24
C SER A 925 67.34 15.43 17.76
N LYS A 926 66.73 16.61 17.77
CA LYS A 926 65.50 17.00 17.07
C LYS A 926 65.54 16.50 15.62
N PHE A 927 64.66 15.56 15.26
CA PHE A 927 64.27 15.33 13.88
C PHE A 927 62.76 15.10 13.85
N LYS A 928 62.05 16.04 13.21
CA LYS A 928 60.69 15.83 12.68
C LYS A 928 60.80 14.69 11.68
N SER A 929 60.29 13.50 11.99
CA SER A 929 60.00 12.49 10.97
C SER A 929 58.52 12.59 10.62
N GLU A 930 58.26 12.75 9.33
CA GLU A 930 56.93 12.68 8.72
C GLU A 930 56.17 11.45 9.22
N LEU A 931 55.01 11.72 9.80
CA LEU A 931 54.00 10.74 10.15
C LEU A 931 53.27 10.38 8.85
N THR A 932 53.84 9.48 8.04
CA THR A 932 53.04 8.76 7.03
C THR A 932 52.07 7.87 7.79
N SER A 933 50.78 8.10 7.56
CA SER A 933 49.67 7.73 8.42
C SER A 933 49.45 6.22 8.53
N THR A 934 49.36 5.72 9.77
CA THR A 934 48.92 4.37 10.12
C THR A 934 47.53 4.00 9.59
N SER A 935 46.72 4.96 9.12
CA SER A 935 45.40 4.73 8.53
C SER A 935 45.43 4.08 7.14
N GLU A 936 46.47 4.32 6.32
CA GLU A 936 46.53 3.75 4.96
C GLU A 936 46.72 2.22 4.96
N VAL A 937 47.33 1.68 6.02
CA VAL A 937 47.63 0.24 6.17
C VAL A 937 46.38 -0.56 6.61
N GLU A 938 45.50 0.01 7.44
CA GLU A 938 44.24 -0.64 7.85
C GLU A 938 43.19 -0.71 6.72
N ASP A 939 43.25 0.20 5.75
CA ASP A 939 42.24 0.28 4.69
C ASP A 939 42.45 -0.78 3.58
N SER A 940 43.66 -1.32 3.44
CA SER A 940 44.04 -2.32 2.41
C SER A 940 43.89 -3.79 2.86
N ILE A 941 43.32 -4.03 4.05
CA ILE A 941 43.18 -5.40 4.61
C ILE A 941 42.37 -6.29 3.64
N PRO A 942 42.93 -7.42 3.17
CA PRO A 942 42.22 -8.38 2.34
C PRO A 942 41.05 -9.02 3.08
N LEU A 943 39.93 -9.24 2.39
CA LEU A 943 38.76 -9.96 2.89
C LEU A 943 38.94 -11.45 2.61
N ASN A 944 39.20 -12.23 3.66
CA ASN A 944 39.44 -13.68 3.56
C ASN A 944 38.49 -14.47 4.47
N VAL A 945 37.90 -15.54 3.95
CA VAL A 945 37.04 -16.46 4.70
C VAL A 945 37.73 -17.04 5.94
N ALA A 946 39.05 -17.22 5.90
CA ALA A 946 39.83 -17.72 7.02
C ALA A 946 39.81 -16.81 8.25
N ASN A 947 39.38 -15.55 8.12
CA ASN A 947 39.28 -14.58 9.21
C ASN A 947 37.84 -14.36 9.69
N ILE A 948 36.90 -15.18 9.23
CA ILE A 948 35.48 -15.05 9.58
C ILE A 948 35.17 -15.79 10.89
N THR A 949 34.46 -15.09 11.76
CA THR A 949 33.70 -15.65 12.88
C THR A 949 32.32 -15.01 12.92
N PHE A 950 31.54 -15.24 13.97
CA PHE A 950 30.18 -14.74 14.07
C PHE A 950 29.82 -14.31 15.50
N CYS A 951 28.71 -13.59 15.60
CA CYS A 951 27.96 -13.41 16.83
C CYS A 951 26.64 -14.16 16.70
N GLY A 952 26.34 -15.06 17.64
CA GLY A 952 25.06 -15.75 17.75
C GLY A 952 24.19 -15.12 18.82
N ILE A 953 22.93 -14.86 18.50
CA ILE A 953 21.99 -14.20 19.40
C ILE A 953 20.88 -15.18 19.75
N GLN A 954 20.63 -15.34 21.05
CA GLN A 954 19.44 -16.02 21.55
C GLN A 954 18.58 -15.01 22.29
N THR A 955 17.33 -14.92 21.88
CA THR A 955 16.31 -14.07 22.48
C THR A 955 15.34 -14.90 23.31
N LYS A 956 15.07 -14.40 24.50
CA LYS A 956 14.01 -14.83 25.42
C LYS A 956 13.16 -13.61 25.76
N ASN A 957 11.87 -13.85 25.96
CA ASN A 957 10.91 -12.81 26.31
C ASN A 957 10.12 -13.24 27.55
N GLN A 958 10.81 -13.57 28.64
CA GLN A 958 10.22 -14.17 29.84
C GLN A 958 10.53 -13.35 31.10
N LYS A 959 9.62 -13.41 32.09
CA LYS A 959 9.80 -12.72 33.38
C LYS A 959 10.86 -13.37 34.29
N GLY A 960 11.11 -14.67 34.12
CA GLY A 960 12.12 -15.41 34.87
C GLY A 960 13.53 -15.21 34.30
N GLY A 961 14.56 -15.69 35.02
CA GLY A 961 15.93 -15.73 34.51
C GLY A 961 16.12 -16.75 33.38
N ILE A 962 17.26 -16.69 32.69
CA ILE A 962 17.62 -17.66 31.64
C ILE A 962 17.92 -19.03 32.25
N ASP A 963 17.43 -20.11 31.63
CA ASP A 963 17.75 -21.48 32.05
C ASP A 963 19.10 -21.92 31.49
N TRP A 964 20.13 -21.90 32.34
CA TRP A 964 21.50 -22.26 31.99
C TRP A 964 21.71 -23.77 31.73
N ARG A 965 20.72 -24.62 32.01
CA ARG A 965 20.78 -26.05 31.64
C ARG A 965 20.86 -26.24 30.13
N ASP A 966 20.39 -25.27 29.36
CA ASP A 966 20.41 -25.25 27.90
C ASP A 966 21.66 -24.61 27.30
N SER A 967 22.64 -24.20 28.11
CA SER A 967 23.87 -23.54 27.64
C SER A 967 24.71 -24.37 26.67
N TYR A 968 24.56 -25.70 26.63
CA TYR A 968 25.23 -26.51 25.61
C TYR A 968 24.68 -26.24 24.19
N LYS A 969 23.43 -25.77 24.08
CA LYS A 969 22.73 -25.49 22.82
C LYS A 969 23.21 -24.21 22.14
N TRP A 970 23.70 -23.23 22.90
CA TRP A 970 24.22 -21.97 22.35
C TRP A 970 25.67 -22.18 21.91
N SER A 971 25.84 -22.91 20.81
CA SER A 971 27.15 -23.31 20.28
C SER A 971 27.11 -23.51 18.77
N LYS A 972 28.26 -23.35 18.09
CA LYS A 972 28.34 -23.59 16.65
C LYS A 972 28.04 -25.04 16.30
N SER A 973 28.45 -25.99 17.15
CA SER A 973 28.21 -27.43 16.93
C SER A 973 26.74 -27.80 17.09
N TYR A 974 26.06 -27.28 18.11
CA TYR A 974 24.62 -27.51 18.26
C TYR A 974 23.81 -26.81 17.16
N ALA A 975 24.25 -25.62 16.74
CA ALA A 975 23.61 -24.85 15.67
C ALA A 975 23.98 -25.34 14.26
N GLU A 976 24.83 -26.37 14.12
CA GLU A 976 25.30 -26.92 12.84
C GLU A 976 26.03 -25.87 11.96
N ILE A 977 26.72 -24.91 12.59
CA ILE A 977 27.50 -23.88 11.90
C ILE A 977 28.91 -24.40 11.61
N GLU A 978 29.23 -24.52 10.32
CA GLU A 978 30.47 -25.09 9.84
C GLU A 978 31.52 -24.05 9.38
N GLY A 979 32.79 -24.45 9.41
CA GLY A 979 33.91 -23.69 8.84
C GLY A 979 34.43 -22.55 9.71
N ILE A 980 34.00 -22.46 10.98
CA ILE A 980 34.46 -21.44 11.94
C ILE A 980 35.48 -22.04 12.90
N ASN A 981 36.72 -21.56 12.83
CA ASN A 981 37.85 -22.02 13.64
C ASN A 981 38.34 -20.99 14.67
N HIS A 982 37.60 -19.89 14.80
CA HIS A 982 37.92 -18.76 15.66
C HIS A 982 36.98 -18.71 16.87
N PRO A 983 37.35 -17.99 17.94
CA PRO A 983 36.40 -17.64 18.97
C PRO A 983 35.21 -16.89 18.39
N TYR A 984 34.04 -17.08 18.98
CA TYR A 984 32.79 -16.44 18.57
C TYR A 984 32.02 -15.91 19.79
N LEU A 985 31.19 -14.91 19.53
CA LEU A 985 30.41 -14.23 20.56
C LEU A 985 28.99 -14.80 20.63
N VAL A 986 28.45 -14.91 21.84
CA VAL A 986 27.05 -15.25 22.10
C VAL A 986 26.41 -14.10 22.87
N MET A 987 25.32 -13.54 22.34
CA MET A 987 24.50 -12.54 23.05
C MET A 987 23.20 -13.18 23.49
N LEU A 988 22.94 -13.15 24.79
CA LEU A 988 21.71 -13.65 25.39
C LEU A 988 20.83 -12.47 25.79
N PHE A 989 19.70 -12.29 25.09
CA PHE A 989 18.71 -11.28 25.44
C PHE A 989 17.56 -11.94 26.19
N ASN A 990 17.24 -11.45 27.38
CA ASN A 990 15.98 -11.75 28.07
C ASN A 990 15.21 -10.46 28.32
N LEU A 991 14.36 -10.07 27.37
CA LEU A 991 13.82 -8.71 27.27
C LEU A 991 12.91 -8.32 28.44
N ARG A 992 12.25 -9.31 29.08
CA ARG A 992 11.40 -9.13 30.27
C ARG A 992 12.03 -9.69 31.55
N GLY A 993 13.31 -10.07 31.48
CA GLY A 993 14.04 -10.66 32.59
C GLY A 993 14.21 -9.69 33.77
N PRO A 994 14.50 -10.22 34.96
CA PRO A 994 14.73 -9.40 36.14
C PRO A 994 16.02 -8.58 35.97
N THR A 995 15.96 -7.29 36.26
CA THR A 995 17.13 -6.39 36.31
C THR A 995 17.89 -6.65 37.61
N LYS A 996 18.72 -7.70 37.64
CA LYS A 996 19.55 -8.01 38.81
C LYS A 996 20.78 -7.09 38.88
N THR A 997 21.26 -6.84 40.10
CA THR A 997 22.68 -6.55 40.40
C THR A 997 23.56 -7.73 39.92
N PRO A 998 24.86 -7.51 39.63
CA PRO A 998 25.56 -8.09 38.47
C PRO A 998 25.33 -9.60 38.30
N PRO A 999 25.12 -10.08 37.06
CA PRO A 999 24.85 -11.49 36.80
C PRO A 999 25.97 -12.34 37.42
N GLU A 1000 25.60 -13.30 38.26
CA GLU A 1000 26.54 -14.33 38.69
C GLU A 1000 27.09 -15.02 37.44
N LEU A 1001 28.41 -15.13 37.32
CA LEU A 1001 29.02 -15.84 36.20
C LEU A 1001 28.53 -17.28 36.19
N HIS A 1002 27.85 -17.66 35.12
CA HIS A 1002 27.22 -18.96 35.00
C HIS A 1002 28.18 -19.97 34.38
N THR A 1003 28.20 -21.19 34.92
CA THR A 1003 29.05 -22.28 34.42
C THR A 1003 28.43 -22.89 33.16
N TRP A 1004 29.15 -22.83 32.04
CA TRP A 1004 28.69 -23.42 30.78
C TRP A 1004 28.73 -24.94 30.81
N ARG A 1005 27.72 -25.56 30.23
CA ARG A 1005 27.79 -26.98 29.87
C ARG A 1005 28.60 -27.15 28.60
N SER A 1006 29.33 -28.27 28.51
CA SER A 1006 30.09 -28.64 27.31
C SER A 1006 29.15 -28.71 26.11
N PRO A 1007 29.51 -28.05 24.98
CA PRO A 1007 28.70 -28.08 23.77
C PRO A 1007 28.62 -29.49 23.18
N ARG A 1008 27.52 -29.76 22.49
CA ARG A 1008 27.19 -31.06 21.91
C ARG A 1008 26.43 -30.83 20.61
N PRO A 1009 26.57 -31.70 19.60
CA PRO A 1009 25.72 -31.65 18.41
C PRO A 1009 24.26 -32.00 18.75
N PRO A 1010 23.27 -31.58 17.94
CA PRO A 1010 21.90 -32.01 18.13
C PRO A 1010 21.75 -33.50 17.78
N ALA A 1011 20.84 -34.20 18.47
CA ALA A 1011 20.48 -35.56 18.09
C ALA A 1011 19.80 -35.56 16.72
N THR A 1012 20.23 -36.47 15.84
CA THR A 1012 19.64 -36.66 14.51
C THR A 1012 19.08 -38.07 14.37
N ASP A 1013 18.20 -38.30 13.41
CA ASP A 1013 17.65 -39.64 13.13
C ASP A 1013 18.77 -40.67 12.84
N ASP A 1014 19.85 -40.21 12.20
CA ASP A 1014 21.04 -41.02 11.89
C ASP A 1014 21.99 -41.20 13.08
N ASN A 1015 21.91 -40.35 14.10
CA ASN A 1015 22.74 -40.43 15.30
C ASN A 1015 21.97 -39.93 16.55
N PRO A 1016 21.04 -40.74 17.08
CA PRO A 1016 20.14 -40.32 18.15
C PRO A 1016 20.83 -40.10 19.51
N GLY A 1017 22.08 -40.51 19.67
CA GLY A 1017 22.90 -40.27 20.87
C GLY A 1017 23.96 -39.18 20.69
N ALA A 1018 23.88 -38.36 19.63
CA ALA A 1018 24.85 -37.30 19.38
C ALA A 1018 24.86 -36.24 20.50
N ASP A 1019 23.70 -35.99 21.12
CA ASP A 1019 23.52 -35.07 22.24
C ASP A 1019 24.09 -35.57 23.58
N ASP A 1020 24.54 -36.82 23.65
CA ASP A 1020 25.24 -37.37 24.81
C ASP A 1020 26.76 -37.19 24.73
N ASN A 1021 27.31 -36.95 23.52
CA ASN A 1021 28.74 -36.85 23.28
C ASN A 1021 29.22 -35.37 23.19
N PRO A 1022 30.07 -34.90 24.12
CA PRO A 1022 30.56 -33.52 24.09
C PRO A 1022 31.52 -33.27 22.92
N CYS A 1023 31.32 -32.13 22.24
CA CYS A 1023 32.19 -31.66 21.17
C CYS A 1023 33.46 -31.01 21.77
N THR A 1024 34.62 -31.60 21.51
CA THR A 1024 35.90 -31.12 22.07
C THR A 1024 36.40 -29.84 21.42
N ASP A 1025 36.00 -29.59 20.17
CA ASP A 1025 36.55 -28.55 19.29
C ASP A 1025 35.74 -27.24 19.34
N ASP A 1026 34.67 -27.21 20.13
CA ASP A 1026 33.74 -26.09 20.25
C ASP A 1026 33.83 -25.39 21.62
N LYS A 1027 35.03 -25.09 22.08
CA LYS A 1027 35.26 -24.50 23.41
C LYS A 1027 35.47 -22.98 23.41
N GLN A 1028 35.54 -22.35 22.24
CA GLN A 1028 35.95 -20.95 22.07
C GLN A 1028 34.75 -19.97 22.12
N ARG A 1029 33.92 -20.12 23.16
CA ARG A 1029 32.69 -19.33 23.35
C ARG A 1029 32.93 -18.21 24.34
N VAL A 1030 32.54 -17.00 23.93
CA VAL A 1030 32.46 -15.81 24.78
C VAL A 1030 31.01 -15.37 24.80
N TYR A 1031 30.44 -15.05 25.96
CA TYR A 1031 29.07 -14.56 26.04
C TYR A 1031 28.90 -13.26 26.81
N ILE A 1032 27.79 -12.58 26.50
CA ILE A 1032 27.24 -11.47 27.25
C ILE A 1032 25.72 -11.68 27.45
N GLU A 1033 25.22 -11.32 28.62
CA GLU A 1033 23.79 -11.42 28.97
C GLU A 1033 23.18 -10.03 29.17
N PHE A 1034 21.99 -9.83 28.58
CA PHE A 1034 21.14 -8.66 28.77
C PHE A 1034 19.82 -9.11 29.41
N SER A 1035 19.64 -8.84 30.70
CA SER A 1035 18.40 -9.15 31.43
C SER A 1035 17.58 -7.88 31.66
N GLY A 1036 16.52 -7.72 30.86
CA GLY A 1036 15.66 -6.54 30.83
C GLY A 1036 16.16 -5.44 29.87
N LEU A 1037 15.22 -4.63 29.36
CA LEU A 1037 15.52 -3.50 28.47
C LEU A 1037 16.39 -2.41 29.14
N GLU A 1038 16.38 -2.33 30.48
CA GLU A 1038 17.15 -1.35 31.25
C GLU A 1038 18.68 -1.51 31.11
N MET A 1039 19.14 -2.75 30.85
CA MET A 1039 20.56 -3.07 30.66
C MET A 1039 21.11 -2.65 29.29
N ILE A 1040 20.24 -2.14 28.41
CA ILE A 1040 20.59 -1.77 27.03
C ILE A 1040 20.70 -0.24 26.96
N HIS A 1041 21.93 0.25 26.87
CA HIS A 1041 22.26 1.67 27.01
C HIS A 1041 21.85 2.52 25.80
N CYS A 1042 21.86 1.96 24.59
CA CYS A 1042 21.47 2.68 23.37
C CYS A 1042 19.96 2.98 23.25
N LEU A 1043 19.15 2.60 24.24
CA LEU A 1043 17.70 2.84 24.28
C LEU A 1043 17.39 4.00 25.22
N THR A 1044 16.65 4.99 24.71
CA THR A 1044 16.07 6.06 25.55
C THR A 1044 14.86 5.53 26.32
N PRO A 1045 14.44 6.20 27.41
CA PRO A 1045 13.26 5.80 28.18
C PRO A 1045 12.01 5.61 27.31
N SER A 1046 11.79 6.50 26.34
CA SER A 1046 10.63 6.42 25.44
C SER A 1046 10.69 5.23 24.49
N ILE A 1047 11.87 4.90 23.95
CA ILE A 1047 12.05 3.68 23.15
C ILE A 1047 11.86 2.43 24.00
N ARG A 1048 12.38 2.41 25.23
CA ARG A 1048 12.17 1.29 26.17
C ARG A 1048 10.68 1.07 26.41
N ALA A 1049 9.92 2.14 26.62
CA ALA A 1049 8.46 2.06 26.80
C ALA A 1049 7.76 1.50 25.55
N ALA A 1050 8.11 1.98 24.35
CA ALA A 1050 7.54 1.48 23.09
C ALA A 1050 7.87 0.00 22.86
N LEU A 1051 9.12 -0.40 23.05
CA LEU A 1051 9.56 -1.80 22.94
C LEU A 1051 8.89 -2.67 23.99
N LEU A 1052 8.69 -2.17 25.22
CA LEU A 1052 7.95 -2.88 26.25
C LEU A 1052 6.52 -3.13 25.80
N GLY A 1053 5.85 -2.13 25.23
CA GLY A 1053 4.52 -2.28 24.61
C GLY A 1053 4.49 -3.39 23.56
N LEU A 1054 5.47 -3.41 22.65
CA LEU A 1054 5.58 -4.45 21.62
C LEU A 1054 5.77 -5.86 22.22
N ILE A 1055 6.70 -6.05 23.16
CA ILE A 1055 7.04 -7.40 23.67
C ILE A 1055 6.01 -7.96 24.65
N VAL A 1056 5.12 -7.13 25.20
CA VAL A 1056 3.98 -7.60 26.02
C VAL A 1056 2.70 -7.77 25.21
N THR A 1057 2.69 -7.35 23.95
CA THR A 1057 1.51 -7.47 23.08
C THR A 1057 1.24 -8.94 22.78
N GLU A 1058 0.03 -9.39 23.11
CA GLU A 1058 -0.49 -10.71 22.76
C GLU A 1058 -1.57 -10.57 21.67
N ARG A 1059 -1.79 -11.65 20.89
CA ARG A 1059 -2.88 -11.68 19.91
C ARG A 1059 -4.21 -11.72 20.66
N ASP A 1060 -5.04 -10.69 20.50
CA ASP A 1060 -6.34 -10.62 21.14
C ASP A 1060 -7.47 -10.85 20.13
N ILE A 1061 -7.90 -12.12 20.02
CA ILE A 1061 -9.01 -12.51 19.14
C ILE A 1061 -10.35 -11.95 19.65
N MET A 1062 -10.50 -11.72 20.97
CA MET A 1062 -11.75 -11.20 21.54
C MET A 1062 -12.01 -9.74 21.11
N GLN A 1063 -10.97 -8.93 20.91
CA GLN A 1063 -11.16 -7.54 20.46
C GLN A 1063 -11.84 -7.42 19.10
N HIS A 1064 -11.61 -8.36 18.18
CA HIS A 1064 -12.26 -8.38 16.87
C HIS A 1064 -13.74 -8.76 16.94
N GLU A 1065 -14.16 -9.45 18.02
CA GLU A 1065 -15.53 -9.93 18.19
C GLU A 1065 -16.33 -9.10 19.19
N LYS A 1066 -15.77 -8.01 19.77
CA LYS A 1066 -16.45 -7.15 20.77
C LYS A 1066 -17.83 -6.62 20.31
N GLY A 1067 -18.06 -6.50 19.00
CA GLY A 1067 -19.35 -6.11 18.42
C GLY A 1067 -20.36 -7.25 18.24
N ASN A 1068 -19.97 -8.51 18.50
CA ASN A 1068 -20.82 -9.69 18.40
C ASN A 1068 -20.80 -10.47 19.74
N PRO A 1069 -21.78 -10.22 20.62
CA PRO A 1069 -21.86 -10.85 21.94
C PRO A 1069 -21.85 -12.39 21.90
N GLN A 1070 -22.39 -12.98 20.82
CA GLN A 1070 -22.43 -14.44 20.66
C GLN A 1070 -21.04 -15.01 20.38
N ASN A 1071 -20.24 -14.35 19.55
CA ASN A 1071 -18.87 -14.77 19.25
C ASN A 1071 -17.93 -14.55 20.44
N VAL A 1072 -18.09 -13.47 21.20
CA VAL A 1072 -17.38 -13.23 22.46
C VAL A 1072 -17.67 -14.36 23.45
N THR A 1073 -18.95 -14.69 23.64
CA THR A 1073 -19.39 -15.77 24.53
C THR A 1073 -18.85 -17.13 24.05
N TRP A 1074 -18.91 -17.41 22.75
CA TRP A 1074 -18.35 -18.63 22.16
C TRP A 1074 -16.83 -18.73 22.35
N LEU A 1075 -16.08 -17.65 22.13
CA LEU A 1075 -14.62 -17.62 22.34
C LEU A 1075 -14.24 -17.88 23.80
N LYS A 1076 -15.02 -17.37 24.75
CA LYS A 1076 -14.87 -17.67 26.19
C LYS A 1076 -15.14 -19.13 26.49
N ILE A 1077 -16.18 -19.72 25.91
CA ILE A 1077 -16.52 -21.15 26.06
C ILE A 1077 -15.43 -22.06 25.48
N VAL A 1078 -14.86 -21.71 24.33
CA VAL A 1078 -13.89 -22.55 23.62
C VAL A 1078 -12.46 -22.35 24.13
N LYS A 1079 -12.16 -21.19 24.74
CA LYS A 1079 -10.87 -20.89 25.39
C LYS A 1079 -11.03 -20.38 26.83
N PRO A 1080 -11.60 -21.17 27.74
CA PRO A 1080 -11.94 -20.74 29.10
C PRO A 1080 -10.70 -20.47 29.98
N LEU A 1081 -9.52 -20.96 29.58
CA LEU A 1081 -8.24 -20.67 30.24
C LEU A 1081 -7.57 -19.38 29.77
N VAL A 1082 -8.06 -18.78 28.68
CA VAL A 1082 -7.47 -17.58 28.05
C VAL A 1082 -8.34 -16.35 28.31
N TYR A 1083 -9.66 -16.50 28.35
CA TYR A 1083 -10.61 -15.41 28.61
C TYR A 1083 -11.46 -15.73 29.84
N ARG A 1084 -11.42 -14.87 30.88
CA ARG A 1084 -12.17 -15.10 32.13
C ARG A 1084 -13.61 -14.59 31.99
N GLU A 1085 -14.51 -15.18 32.78
CA GLU A 1085 -15.90 -14.69 32.88
C GLU A 1085 -15.96 -13.27 33.48
N ASP A 1086 -15.03 -12.95 34.39
CA ASP A 1086 -15.00 -11.68 35.15
C ASP A 1086 -14.65 -10.43 34.32
N ASP A 1087 -14.13 -10.59 33.09
CA ASP A 1087 -13.74 -9.46 32.21
C ASP A 1087 -14.94 -8.68 31.64
N ILE A 1088 -16.15 -8.88 32.19
CA ILE A 1088 -17.41 -8.22 31.79
C ILE A 1088 -17.75 -7.02 32.72
N LEU A 1089 -17.11 -6.87 33.89
CA LEU A 1089 -17.59 -5.96 34.94
C LEU A 1089 -16.57 -4.90 35.38
N GLY A 1090 -16.03 -4.15 34.42
CA GLY A 1090 -15.13 -3.03 34.69
C GLY A 1090 -15.48 -1.79 33.88
N ASP A 1091 -16.75 -1.35 33.92
CA ASP A 1091 -17.17 0.04 33.69
C ASP A 1091 -18.71 0.13 33.78
N ASN A 1092 -19.24 -0.11 34.98
CA ASN A 1092 -20.59 0.29 35.40
C ASN A 1092 -20.71 0.02 36.91
N GLN A 1093 -20.03 0.84 37.72
CA GLN A 1093 -20.40 1.04 39.11
C GLN A 1093 -20.65 2.52 39.30
N ASP A 1094 -21.91 2.91 39.13
CA ASP A 1094 -22.56 3.88 40.01
C ASP A 1094 -24.07 3.77 39.87
N ASP A 1095 -24.75 3.93 41.00
CA ASP A 1095 -26.18 4.13 41.18
C ASP A 1095 -27.15 2.93 41.03
N LYS A 1096 -27.37 2.24 42.16
CA LYS A 1096 -28.50 2.49 43.09
C LYS A 1096 -29.13 1.22 43.67
N ARG A 1097 -29.11 1.24 45.01
CA ARG A 1097 -30.00 0.57 45.96
C ARG A 1097 -31.48 0.77 45.58
N GLY A 1098 -32.28 -0.26 45.86
CA GLY A 1098 -33.73 -0.18 45.93
C GLY A 1098 -34.29 -1.52 46.39
N ASP A 1099 -34.82 -1.53 47.60
CA ASP A 1099 -35.47 -2.63 48.29
C ASP A 1099 -36.62 -3.25 47.48
N ASP A 1100 -36.81 -4.57 47.54
CA ASP A 1100 -37.81 -5.24 48.40
C ASP A 1100 -38.19 -6.63 47.87
N GLN A 1101 -38.22 -7.57 48.83
CA GLN A 1101 -39.19 -8.66 49.03
C GLN A 1101 -39.33 -9.86 48.08
N ASP A 1102 -39.08 -11.01 48.73
CA ASP A 1102 -39.91 -12.22 48.79
C ASP A 1102 -39.52 -13.51 48.03
N ASP A 1103 -39.25 -14.49 48.88
CA ASP A 1103 -39.60 -15.91 48.87
C ASP A 1103 -38.96 -16.93 47.89
N LYS A 1104 -38.19 -17.81 48.54
CA LYS A 1104 -37.82 -19.19 48.15
C LYS A 1104 -39.06 -20.11 48.06
N PRO A 1105 -38.92 -21.43 47.79
CA PRO A 1105 -38.14 -22.16 46.78
C PRO A 1105 -39.02 -23.23 46.06
N GLY A 1106 -38.54 -23.86 44.98
CA GLY A 1106 -39.26 -24.95 44.31
C GLY A 1106 -38.31 -25.94 43.62
N ASP A 1107 -38.12 -27.07 44.29
CA ASP A 1107 -37.41 -28.28 43.87
C ASP A 1107 -38.21 -29.03 42.79
N ASP A 1108 -37.57 -29.51 41.72
CA ASP A 1108 -37.95 -30.77 41.06
C ASP A 1108 -36.88 -31.27 40.05
N GLN A 1109 -35.94 -32.03 40.62
CA GLN A 1109 -35.55 -33.40 40.23
C GLN A 1109 -35.67 -33.92 38.77
N ARG A 1110 -34.56 -34.60 38.38
CA ARG A 1110 -34.41 -35.82 37.54
C ARG A 1110 -34.42 -35.60 36.01
N LYS A 1111 -33.46 -36.07 35.19
CA LYS A 1111 -32.65 -37.31 35.23
C LYS A 1111 -31.67 -37.35 34.00
N ILE A 1112 -30.45 -37.91 34.20
CA ILE A 1112 -29.68 -38.83 33.30
C ILE A 1112 -29.11 -38.20 31.99
N SER A 1113 -27.84 -38.33 31.59
CA SER A 1113 -26.81 -39.38 31.77
C SER A 1113 -25.38 -38.82 31.66
N GLU A 1114 -24.49 -39.29 32.51
CA GLU A 1114 -23.03 -39.21 32.38
C GLU A 1114 -22.47 -40.34 31.48
N ALA A 1115 -21.40 -40.05 30.74
CA ALA A 1115 -20.29 -40.97 30.47
C ALA A 1115 -19.01 -40.18 30.11
N PRO A 1116 -17.79 -40.69 30.42
CA PRO A 1116 -16.67 -39.86 30.88
C PRO A 1116 -15.53 -39.68 29.87
N ILE A 1117 -14.82 -38.55 30.00
CA ILE A 1117 -13.62 -38.19 29.21
C ILE A 1117 -12.36 -38.77 29.87
N LEU A 1118 -11.63 -39.58 29.10
CA LEU A 1118 -10.33 -40.19 29.41
C LEU A 1118 -9.19 -39.14 29.39
N GLN A 1119 -8.43 -39.10 30.49
CA GLN A 1119 -7.14 -38.38 30.60
C GLN A 1119 -6.00 -39.17 29.93
N PRO A 1120 -5.02 -38.51 29.27
CA PRO A 1120 -3.81 -39.18 28.79
C PRO A 1120 -2.77 -39.35 29.91
N ARG A 1121 -2.35 -40.59 30.12
CA ARG A 1121 -1.34 -41.05 31.08
C ARG A 1121 0.08 -40.57 30.77
N GLN A 1122 0.76 -40.18 31.85
CA GLN A 1122 2.21 -40.15 32.01
C GLN A 1122 2.88 -41.47 31.57
N LYS A 1123 3.97 -41.40 30.80
CA LYS A 1123 4.91 -42.52 30.63
C LYS A 1123 6.18 -42.28 31.45
N ARG A 1124 6.37 -43.15 32.44
CA ARG A 1124 7.62 -43.37 33.18
C ARG A 1124 8.61 -44.19 32.32
N ARG A 1125 9.90 -43.85 32.47
CA ARG A 1125 11.09 -44.66 32.16
C ARG A 1125 10.96 -46.12 32.62
N ILE A 1126 11.44 -47.06 31.80
CA ILE A 1126 12.15 -48.26 32.26
C ILE A 1126 13.29 -48.58 31.28
N LYS A 1127 14.50 -48.69 31.87
CA LYS A 1127 15.81 -49.24 31.46
C LYS A 1127 16.28 -49.12 30.01
#